data_AF-A0A0P4QZW7-F1
#
_entry.id   AF-A0A0P4QZW7-F1
#
_cell.length_a   1.000
_cell.length_b   1.000
_cell.length_c   1.000
_cell.angle_alpha   90.00
_cell.angle_beta   90.00
_cell.angle_gamma   90.00
#
_symmetry.space_group_name_H-M   'P 1'
#
loop_
_entity.id
_entity.type
_entity.pdbx_description
1 polymer ?
#
loop_
_entity_poly.entity_id
_entity_poly.type
_entity_poly.pdbx_seq_one_letter_code
_entity_poly.pdbx_strand_id
1 'polypeptide(L)'
;MGAVRRAGWVLVTGWLAVLFCAGAVQAAPAGPDAPGDPTQYAYLAAQLRKSPVYVSDQIPREVPRSTAPSFAREARRLGVPTYVMVLPHTSYGTEADGLLAGVHDRLGRRGLYVALSDSGLDAAQTYGVDLPGTADAVSEAVYAMPYDATPREVFRHFVEVVASGQAHQRAEEARAAHEDEGLDDGPGLHTDTTERENQSFVTGIAVLGIPLTVLLVTVHSLQRRRVRRAAAAGGAVRVPAARGGAQGGGEKAGGGMKAGNGAGSARQRPGGDPGPFPRARLLPLMAGAAVLGGLIAFTASQVFDDTTSGDGSRPTAADMRARIDRVSAGLRHDPLYLDPESRSTLDGAERDRLRKRLRELDVPVVIAALPTPPDDESGGSTELLAKHVHDRLRRDALMVFADPATGGIELVNYSTRVDDSYLVDRPRDLTYTGPAEEQLGRHLDELLTYVGKAPRAKTGGRPYDPPPAADPVEEKALPGLFTGDFEPGMVIGTFAAGLVFGLVAAARAVARRLVRRRRPEAPGAGGAVAPAAPDRPTLSWLRRTARQDLDALTAALEAAAAPPEEARRRAWECLDAAALLIDGDSDGRIDADAGPVGLACAVVLARAGRTALGEPAAARHVCHRNPLHGAARRRATARPADGGPARSLPVCEACRVAFGPVLRLRSSGSGGRGGYVPYATLPGPLAALGDGVGIDQLTRDVREYFGVH
;
A
#
# COMPACT_ATOMS: atom_id res chain seq x y z
N MET A 1 -31.26 76.05 7.97
CA MET A 1 -31.22 75.48 9.33
C MET A 1 -30.16 74.39 9.32
N GLY A 2 -29.04 74.40 10.04
CA GLY A 2 -28.50 75.32 11.04
C GLY A 2 -26.98 75.50 10.82
N ALA A 3 -26.41 76.33 11.66
CA ALA A 3 -25.21 77.10 11.43
C ALA A 3 -23.97 76.54 12.16
N VAL A 4 -22.80 76.75 11.52
CA VAL A 4 -21.55 77.27 12.13
C VAL A 4 -20.68 76.30 12.94
N ARG A 5 -19.45 76.05 12.45
CA ARG A 5 -18.12 76.49 12.96
C ARG A 5 -17.02 75.66 12.27
N ARG A 6 -15.83 76.13 11.90
CA ARG A 6 -15.14 77.44 11.84
C ARG A 6 -13.76 77.13 11.22
N ALA A 7 -13.24 78.07 10.43
CA ALA A 7 -11.82 78.43 10.24
C ALA A 7 -10.88 77.34 9.65
N GLY A 8 -10.11 77.56 8.59
CA GLY A 8 -9.68 78.79 7.90
C GLY A 8 -8.18 78.68 7.58
N TRP A 9 -7.71 79.44 6.58
CA TRP A 9 -6.33 79.58 6.01
C TRP A 9 -6.05 78.64 4.83
N VAL A 10 -5.95 79.03 3.55
CA VAL A 10 -5.55 80.26 2.82
C VAL A 10 -4.08 80.66 3.03
N LEU A 11 -3.34 80.68 1.89
CA LEU A 11 -1.97 81.15 1.61
C LEU A 11 -0.87 80.19 2.12
N VAL A 12 0.08 79.70 1.32
CA VAL A 12 0.85 80.33 0.25
C VAL A 12 1.28 79.28 -0.77
N THR A 13 0.76 79.39 -1.99
CA THR A 13 1.36 78.86 -3.22
C THR A 13 2.63 79.66 -3.53
N GLY A 14 3.80 79.05 -3.39
CA GLY A 14 5.06 79.73 -3.72
C GLY A 14 6.35 79.15 -3.13
N TRP A 15 6.35 77.92 -2.61
CA TRP A 15 7.55 77.22 -2.14
C TRP A 15 7.37 75.72 -2.36
N LEU A 16 7.50 75.23 -3.60
CA LEU A 16 7.61 73.79 -3.93
C LEU A 16 8.13 73.58 -5.37
N ALA A 17 9.12 74.37 -5.77
CA ALA A 17 9.85 74.22 -7.03
C ALA A 17 11.38 74.17 -6.84
N VAL A 18 11.85 73.78 -5.64
CA VAL A 18 13.28 73.56 -5.30
C VAL A 18 13.50 72.24 -4.53
N LEU A 19 12.53 71.33 -4.50
CA LEU A 19 12.62 70.06 -3.76
C LEU A 19 12.40 68.82 -4.65
N PHE A 20 12.84 68.87 -5.91
CA PHE A 20 12.77 67.75 -6.85
C PHE A 20 14.01 67.60 -7.76
N CYS A 21 15.18 68.01 -7.27
CA CYS A 21 16.49 67.67 -7.84
C CYS A 21 17.47 67.43 -6.67
N ALA A 22 18.25 66.36 -6.74
CA ALA A 22 19.26 65.91 -5.76
C ALA A 22 18.76 65.03 -4.59
N GLY A 23 18.06 63.95 -4.94
CA GLY A 23 18.08 62.69 -4.18
C GLY A 23 18.91 61.65 -4.91
N ALA A 24 20.15 62.00 -5.31
CA ALA A 24 21.11 61.00 -5.71
C ALA A 24 21.43 60.19 -4.46
N VAL A 25 20.93 58.96 -4.38
CA VAL A 25 21.51 57.93 -3.54
C VAL A 25 22.95 57.80 -4.01
N GLN A 26 23.84 58.54 -3.36
CA GLN A 26 25.26 58.24 -3.37
C GLN A 26 25.37 56.89 -2.68
N ALA A 27 25.33 55.83 -3.48
CA ALA A 27 26.05 54.62 -3.18
C ALA A 27 27.42 55.08 -2.69
N ALA A 28 27.67 54.89 -1.39
CA ALA A 28 28.98 55.11 -0.84
C ALA A 28 29.96 54.37 -1.76
N PRO A 29 31.04 55.02 -2.24
CA PRO A 29 32.03 54.30 -3.01
C PRO A 29 32.50 53.17 -2.10
N ALA A 30 32.26 51.93 -2.52
CA ALA A 30 32.93 50.77 -1.96
C ALA A 30 34.40 51.16 -1.88
N GLY A 31 34.93 51.24 -0.67
CA GLY A 31 36.34 51.57 -0.45
C GLY A 31 37.19 50.62 -1.30
N PRO A 32 38.37 51.04 -1.78
CA PRO A 32 39.24 50.14 -2.48
C PRO A 32 39.64 49.01 -1.52
N ASP A 33 39.00 47.84 -1.70
CA ASP A 33 39.48 46.59 -1.12
C ASP A 33 40.97 46.48 -1.42
N ALA A 34 41.77 46.31 -0.37
CA ALA A 34 43.21 46.18 -0.49
C ALA A 34 43.55 45.08 -1.52
N PRO A 35 44.52 45.31 -2.41
CA PRO A 35 44.87 44.36 -3.46
C PRO A 35 45.50 43.11 -2.83
N GLY A 36 44.76 42.02 -2.71
CA GLY A 36 45.35 40.77 -2.18
C GLY A 36 44.41 39.57 -2.07
N ASP A 37 43.18 39.73 -1.57
CA ASP A 37 42.26 38.58 -1.42
C ASP A 37 41.00 38.77 -2.28
N PRO A 38 40.71 37.82 -3.19
CA PRO A 38 39.50 37.89 -3.98
C PRO A 38 38.28 37.70 -3.06
N THR A 39 37.36 38.65 -3.10
CA THR A 39 36.03 38.47 -2.49
C THR A 39 35.39 37.18 -3.00
N GLN A 40 34.47 36.59 -2.24
CA GLN A 40 33.72 35.37 -2.63
C GLN A 40 33.18 35.48 -4.07
N TYR A 41 32.59 36.63 -4.41
CA TYR A 41 32.11 36.94 -5.76
C TYR A 41 33.22 36.86 -6.83
N ALA A 42 34.40 37.42 -6.54
CA ALA A 42 35.52 37.41 -7.47
C ALA A 42 36.09 36.00 -7.67
N TYR A 43 36.13 35.19 -6.61
CA TYR A 43 36.53 33.78 -6.69
C TYR A 43 35.54 32.98 -7.54
N LEU A 44 34.24 33.03 -7.23
CA LEU A 44 33.21 32.30 -7.97
C LEU A 44 33.16 32.74 -9.44
N ALA A 45 33.23 34.05 -9.71
CA ALA A 45 33.34 34.56 -11.08
C ALA A 45 34.60 34.02 -11.79
N ALA A 46 35.74 33.89 -11.10
CA ALA A 46 36.95 33.30 -11.69
C ALA A 46 36.81 31.82 -12.01
N GLN A 47 36.06 31.06 -11.20
CA GLN A 47 35.75 29.66 -11.52
C GLN A 47 34.78 29.58 -12.70
N LEU A 48 33.75 30.43 -12.74
CA LEU A 48 32.78 30.49 -13.84
C LEU A 48 33.39 30.93 -15.18
N ARG A 49 34.49 31.69 -15.16
CA ARG A 49 35.27 31.98 -16.37
C ARG A 49 35.92 30.74 -16.97
N LYS A 50 36.33 29.76 -16.13
CA LYS A 50 36.95 28.50 -16.56
C LYS A 50 35.91 27.50 -17.05
N SER A 51 34.79 27.40 -16.34
CA SER A 51 33.68 26.49 -16.65
C SER A 51 32.37 27.16 -16.27
N PRO A 52 31.33 27.16 -17.12
CA PRO A 52 30.05 27.77 -16.80
C PRO A 52 29.33 27.07 -15.63
N VAL A 53 29.76 25.88 -15.22
CA VAL A 53 29.26 25.20 -14.03
C VAL A 53 30.39 25.09 -13.02
N TYR A 54 30.11 25.55 -11.80
CA TYR A 54 30.94 25.36 -10.63
C TYR A 54 30.19 24.50 -9.61
N VAL A 55 30.81 23.40 -9.18
CA VAL A 55 30.36 22.57 -8.07
C VAL A 55 31.43 22.66 -6.99
N SER A 56 31.00 22.98 -5.78
CA SER A 56 31.86 23.09 -4.60
C SER A 56 32.51 21.74 -4.26
N ASP A 57 33.71 21.79 -3.66
CA ASP A 57 34.29 20.62 -2.99
C ASP A 57 33.97 20.56 -1.49
N GLN A 58 33.08 21.42 -0.99
CA GLN A 58 32.61 21.40 0.40
C GLN A 58 31.47 20.38 0.63
N ILE A 59 30.80 19.93 -0.43
CA ILE A 59 29.69 18.95 -0.39
C ILE A 59 29.93 17.77 -1.35
N PRO A 60 31.12 17.14 -1.36
CA PRO A 60 31.44 16.09 -2.32
C PRO A 60 30.60 14.83 -2.10
N ARG A 61 30.08 14.57 -0.88
CA ARG A 61 29.18 13.43 -0.62
C ARG A 61 27.83 13.63 -1.28
N GLU A 62 27.31 14.85 -1.22
CA GLU A 62 26.00 15.16 -1.77
C GLU A 62 26.04 15.43 -3.26
N VAL A 63 26.87 16.39 -3.69
CA VAL A 63 27.05 16.72 -5.11
C VAL A 63 28.53 16.66 -5.49
N PRO A 64 29.02 15.49 -5.97
CA PRO A 64 30.40 15.36 -6.40
C PRO A 64 30.75 16.30 -7.55
N ARG A 65 31.95 16.89 -7.55
CA ARG A 65 32.39 17.81 -8.64
C ARG A 65 32.45 17.15 -10.01
N SER A 66 32.70 15.85 -10.04
CA SER A 66 32.61 15.00 -11.24
C SER A 66 31.23 15.02 -11.92
N THR A 67 30.18 15.49 -11.24
CA THR A 67 28.82 15.67 -11.82
C THR A 67 28.64 16.97 -12.61
N ALA A 68 29.56 17.94 -12.54
CA ALA A 68 29.45 19.23 -13.24
C ALA A 68 29.13 19.12 -14.76
N PRO A 69 29.66 18.13 -15.52
CA PRO A 69 29.28 17.93 -16.92
C PRO A 69 27.79 17.62 -17.13
N SER A 70 27.11 17.03 -16.15
CA SER A 70 25.67 16.74 -16.19
C SER A 70 24.85 18.02 -16.06
N PHE A 71 25.14 18.87 -15.09
CA PHE A 71 24.56 20.22 -15.01
C PHE A 71 24.80 21.01 -16.29
N ALA A 72 26.02 20.95 -16.84
CA ALA A 72 26.33 21.65 -18.09
C ALA A 72 25.54 21.12 -19.30
N ARG A 73 25.15 19.84 -19.31
CA ARG A 73 24.25 19.27 -20.34
C ARG A 73 22.84 19.83 -20.20
N GLU A 74 22.29 19.87 -18.99
CA GLU A 74 20.96 20.43 -18.76
C GLU A 74 20.91 21.92 -19.07
N ALA A 75 21.89 22.69 -18.60
CA ALA A 75 22.01 24.13 -18.85
C ALA A 75 21.99 24.49 -20.36
N ARG A 76 22.58 23.64 -21.21
CA ARG A 76 22.58 23.85 -22.68
C ARG A 76 21.19 23.76 -23.32
N ARG A 77 20.22 23.10 -22.67
CA ARG A 77 18.85 22.96 -23.19
C ARG A 77 18.08 24.30 -23.22
N LEU A 78 18.49 25.26 -22.39
CA LEU A 78 17.85 26.58 -22.31
C LEU A 78 18.18 27.51 -23.48
N GLY A 79 19.19 27.19 -24.30
CA GLY A 79 19.55 27.99 -25.47
C GLY A 79 20.23 29.34 -25.16
N VAL A 80 20.43 29.70 -23.89
CA VAL A 80 21.16 30.89 -23.45
C VAL A 80 22.40 30.50 -22.62
N PRO A 81 23.43 31.36 -22.55
CA PRO A 81 24.53 31.16 -21.62
C PRO A 81 23.98 31.03 -20.20
N THR A 82 24.29 29.93 -19.53
CA THR A 82 23.78 29.61 -18.20
C THR A 82 24.95 29.29 -17.29
N TYR A 83 25.05 30.00 -16.17
CA TYR A 83 26.09 29.90 -15.16
C TYR A 83 25.50 29.27 -13.90
N VAL A 84 25.97 28.08 -13.54
CA VAL A 84 25.44 27.31 -12.42
C VAL A 84 26.48 27.24 -11.33
N MET A 85 26.10 27.60 -10.11
CA MET A 85 26.91 27.44 -8.90
C MET A 85 26.16 26.48 -7.98
N VAL A 86 26.82 25.38 -7.62
CA VAL A 86 26.35 24.43 -6.61
C VAL A 86 27.26 24.56 -5.39
N LEU A 87 26.78 25.19 -4.33
CA LEU A 87 27.53 25.48 -3.10
C LEU A 87 26.74 24.98 -1.88
N PRO A 88 27.35 24.78 -0.70
CA PRO A 88 26.57 24.50 0.50
C PRO A 88 25.61 25.66 0.79
N HIS A 89 24.44 25.37 1.37
CA HIS A 89 23.43 26.40 1.68
C HIS A 89 24.02 27.58 2.49
N THR A 90 24.93 27.28 3.43
CA THR A 90 25.62 28.29 4.26
C THR A 90 26.47 29.29 3.46
N SER A 91 26.82 29.00 2.21
CA SER A 91 27.63 29.87 1.36
C SER A 91 26.81 30.97 0.67
N TYR A 92 25.48 30.83 0.57
CA TYR A 92 24.61 31.82 -0.07
C TYR A 92 24.21 32.99 0.85
N GLY A 93 24.30 32.84 2.17
CA GLY A 93 23.85 33.83 3.13
C GLY A 93 22.33 33.95 3.18
N THR A 94 21.80 35.10 3.64
CA THR A 94 20.34 35.31 3.78
C THR A 94 19.61 35.50 2.46
N GLU A 95 20.31 35.96 1.41
CA GLU A 95 19.71 36.25 0.10
C GLU A 95 20.67 35.79 -1.03
N ALA A 96 20.41 34.61 -1.58
CA ALA A 96 21.18 34.05 -2.70
C ALA A 96 21.21 34.99 -3.93
N ASP A 97 20.17 35.81 -4.09
CA ASP A 97 20.06 36.82 -5.15
C ASP A 97 21.20 37.85 -5.14
N GLY A 98 21.66 38.26 -3.95
CA GLY A 98 22.79 39.18 -3.81
C GLY A 98 24.11 38.57 -4.28
N LEU A 99 24.31 37.27 -4.02
CA LEU A 99 25.46 36.52 -4.52
C LEU A 99 25.45 36.45 -6.05
N LEU A 100 24.30 36.13 -6.65
CA LEU A 100 24.17 36.05 -8.12
C LEU A 100 24.52 37.39 -8.79
N ALA A 101 24.01 38.50 -8.25
CA ALA A 101 24.30 39.84 -8.75
C ALA A 101 25.80 40.19 -8.62
N GLY A 102 26.40 39.95 -7.45
CA GLY A 102 27.82 40.22 -7.22
C GLY A 102 28.73 39.39 -8.12
N VAL A 103 28.39 38.12 -8.37
CA VAL A 103 29.12 37.25 -9.30
C VAL A 103 28.94 37.73 -10.74
N HIS A 104 27.73 38.10 -11.15
CA HIS A 104 27.48 38.68 -12.47
C HIS A 104 28.33 39.94 -12.71
N ASP A 105 28.37 40.87 -11.75
CA ASP A 105 29.14 42.12 -11.88
C ASP A 105 30.65 41.86 -12.05
N ARG A 106 31.18 40.82 -11.38
CA ARG A 106 32.60 40.42 -11.51
C ARG A 106 32.88 39.54 -12.72
N LEU A 107 31.89 38.79 -13.22
CA LEU A 107 32.02 37.94 -14.40
C LEU A 107 31.85 38.76 -15.69
N GLY A 108 30.95 39.74 -15.68
CA GLY A 108 30.67 40.67 -16.79
C GLY A 108 30.06 39.99 -18.01
N ARG A 109 29.34 38.87 -17.84
CA ARG A 109 28.76 38.08 -18.93
C ARG A 109 27.24 38.03 -18.83
N ARG A 110 26.57 38.19 -19.97
CA ARG A 110 25.13 37.98 -20.08
C ARG A 110 24.79 36.50 -19.95
N GLY A 111 23.66 36.19 -19.33
CA GLY A 111 23.20 34.83 -19.15
C GLY A 111 22.21 34.65 -18.01
N LEU A 112 21.75 33.42 -17.83
CA LEU A 112 21.05 32.97 -16.63
C LEU A 112 22.08 32.57 -15.57
N TYR A 113 21.91 33.02 -14.34
CA TYR A 113 22.74 32.66 -13.20
C TYR A 113 21.88 31.88 -12.22
N VAL A 114 22.37 30.73 -11.76
CA VAL A 114 21.60 29.78 -10.94
C VAL A 114 22.42 29.41 -9.71
N ALA A 115 21.80 29.53 -8.55
CA ALA A 115 22.30 29.12 -7.24
C ALA A 115 21.56 27.85 -6.79
N LEU A 116 22.31 26.78 -6.54
CA LEU A 116 21.82 25.52 -6.03
C LEU A 116 22.59 25.14 -4.77
N SER A 117 21.90 24.64 -3.77
CA SER A 117 22.50 24.05 -2.57
C SER A 117 22.11 22.60 -2.41
N ASP A 118 22.65 21.97 -1.37
CA ASP A 118 22.20 20.69 -0.83
C ASP A 118 20.70 20.68 -0.51
N SER A 119 20.07 21.84 -0.29
CA SER A 119 18.62 21.98 -0.07
C SER A 119 17.79 22.20 -1.34
N GLY A 120 18.42 22.27 -2.52
CA GLY A 120 17.74 22.47 -3.79
C GLY A 120 18.08 23.79 -4.46
N LEU A 121 17.06 24.48 -5.00
CA LEU A 121 17.24 25.70 -5.81
C LEU A 121 17.01 26.96 -4.97
N ASP A 122 18.09 27.65 -4.62
CA ASP A 122 18.04 28.87 -3.80
C ASP A 122 17.63 30.10 -4.61
N ALA A 123 18.13 30.26 -5.83
CA ALA A 123 17.80 31.39 -6.69
C ALA A 123 18.16 31.18 -8.17
N ALA A 124 17.46 31.89 -9.06
CA ALA A 124 17.85 32.01 -10.46
C ALA A 124 17.52 33.40 -11.02
N GLN A 125 18.47 34.04 -11.70
CA GLN A 125 18.31 35.39 -12.25
C GLN A 125 18.90 35.53 -13.66
N THR A 126 18.21 36.28 -14.50
CA THR A 126 18.64 36.59 -15.86
C THR A 126 19.31 37.95 -15.92
N TYR A 127 20.48 38.01 -16.56
CA TYR A 127 21.18 39.27 -16.82
C TYR A 127 21.45 39.42 -18.31
N GLY A 128 20.77 40.38 -18.94
CA GLY A 128 20.95 40.72 -20.35
C GLY A 128 20.52 39.62 -21.34
N VAL A 129 19.69 38.68 -20.90
CA VAL A 129 19.04 37.64 -21.71
C VAL A 129 17.55 37.59 -21.39
N ASP A 130 16.74 37.16 -22.36
CA ASP A 130 15.29 36.99 -22.19
C ASP A 130 14.97 35.52 -21.98
N LEU A 131 14.53 35.19 -20.75
CA LEU A 131 13.99 33.89 -20.36
C LEU A 131 12.79 34.14 -19.43
N PRO A 132 11.59 34.39 -20.00
CA PRO A 132 10.40 34.67 -19.22
C PRO A 132 10.03 33.46 -18.37
N GLY A 133 9.45 33.73 -17.18
CA GLY A 133 9.03 32.67 -16.26
C GLY A 133 10.15 32.06 -15.41
N THR A 134 11.37 32.61 -15.43
CA THR A 134 12.49 32.14 -14.58
C THR A 134 12.12 32.16 -13.09
N ALA A 135 11.55 33.26 -12.59
CA ALA A 135 11.14 33.36 -11.19
C ALA A 135 9.99 32.40 -10.84
N ASP A 136 9.02 32.23 -11.75
CA ASP A 136 7.95 31.26 -11.57
C ASP A 136 8.50 29.82 -11.56
N ALA A 137 9.50 29.50 -12.40
CA ALA A 137 10.13 28.19 -12.40
C ALA A 137 10.93 27.90 -11.13
N VAL A 138 11.53 28.92 -10.50
CA VAL A 138 12.11 28.78 -9.15
C VAL A 138 11.02 28.43 -8.15
N SER A 139 9.93 29.20 -8.13
CA SER A 139 8.80 28.94 -7.24
C SER A 139 8.21 27.55 -7.47
N GLU A 140 8.02 27.13 -8.72
CA GLU A 140 7.47 25.81 -9.04
C GLU A 140 8.38 24.69 -8.55
N ALA A 141 9.68 24.79 -8.79
CA ALA A 141 10.63 23.79 -8.32
C ALA A 141 10.62 23.64 -6.79
N VAL A 142 10.46 24.74 -6.06
CA VAL A 142 10.39 24.73 -4.59
C VAL A 142 9.12 24.03 -4.06
N TYR A 143 7.97 24.22 -4.71
CA TYR A 143 6.70 23.64 -4.25
C TYR A 143 6.38 22.26 -4.85
N ALA A 144 6.90 21.95 -6.04
CA ALA A 144 6.58 20.72 -6.77
C ALA A 144 7.57 19.58 -6.52
N MET A 145 8.81 19.89 -6.13
CA MET A 145 9.84 18.86 -5.94
C MET A 145 9.81 18.30 -4.52
N PRO A 146 9.92 16.97 -4.35
CA PRO A 146 10.11 16.35 -3.05
C PRO A 146 11.40 16.82 -2.35
N TYR A 147 11.43 16.78 -1.02
CA TYR A 147 12.57 17.22 -0.20
C TYR A 147 13.85 16.42 -0.47
N ASP A 148 13.73 15.14 -0.83
CA ASP A 148 14.84 14.24 -1.13
C ASP A 148 15.34 14.37 -2.58
N ALA A 149 14.77 15.28 -3.38
CA ALA A 149 15.25 15.54 -4.73
C ALA A 149 16.66 16.14 -4.70
N THR A 150 17.59 15.48 -5.40
CA THR A 150 18.98 15.94 -5.43
C THR A 150 19.10 17.28 -6.18
N PRO A 151 20.15 18.08 -5.92
CA PRO A 151 20.33 19.37 -6.60
C PRO A 151 20.41 19.25 -8.14
N ARG A 152 20.86 18.09 -8.64
CA ARG A 152 20.86 17.79 -10.08
C ARG A 152 19.46 17.59 -10.64
N GLU A 153 18.58 16.95 -9.89
CA GLU A 153 17.21 16.67 -10.30
C GLU A 153 16.36 17.93 -10.23
N VAL A 154 16.51 18.70 -9.14
CA VAL A 154 15.89 20.03 -9.02
C VAL A 154 16.31 20.92 -10.18
N PHE A 155 17.61 20.97 -10.52
CA PHE A 155 18.07 21.76 -11.67
C PHE A 155 17.50 21.27 -13.01
N ARG A 156 17.45 19.95 -13.23
CA ARG A 156 16.86 19.35 -14.44
C ARG A 156 15.38 19.72 -14.57
N HIS A 157 14.64 19.65 -13.47
CA HIS A 157 13.22 20.01 -13.40
C HIS A 157 13.00 21.50 -13.65
N PHE A 158 13.78 22.36 -13.01
CA PHE A 158 13.80 23.80 -13.28
C PHE A 158 14.03 24.10 -14.77
N VAL A 159 15.03 23.47 -15.39
CA VAL A 159 15.31 23.62 -16.83
C VAL A 159 14.12 23.20 -17.69
N GLU A 160 13.43 22.11 -17.32
CA GLU A 160 12.22 21.65 -18.00
C GLU A 160 11.08 22.66 -17.90
N VAL A 161 10.84 23.20 -16.70
CA VAL A 161 9.78 24.18 -16.45
C VAL A 161 10.03 25.46 -17.24
N VAL A 162 11.25 25.99 -17.20
CA VAL A 162 11.63 27.16 -18.01
C VAL A 162 11.46 26.88 -19.51
N ALA A 163 11.93 25.72 -19.98
CA ALA A 163 11.84 25.34 -21.40
C ALA A 163 10.40 25.08 -21.88
N SER A 164 9.46 24.78 -20.97
CA SER A 164 8.06 24.51 -21.30
C SER A 164 7.28 25.75 -21.76
N GLY A 165 7.72 26.95 -21.36
CA GLY A 165 6.97 28.20 -21.56
C GLY A 165 5.71 28.33 -20.70
N GLN A 166 5.47 27.42 -19.75
CA GLN A 166 4.29 27.37 -18.88
C GLN A 166 4.63 27.58 -17.39
N ALA A 167 5.80 28.16 -17.09
CA ALA A 167 6.31 28.26 -15.73
C ALA A 167 5.32 28.91 -14.76
N HIS A 168 4.66 30.00 -15.15
CA HIS A 168 3.67 30.68 -14.31
C HIS A 168 2.47 29.79 -13.95
N GLN A 169 1.87 29.11 -14.94
CA GLN A 169 0.74 28.21 -14.69
C GLN A 169 1.15 27.06 -13.76
N ARG A 170 2.30 26.43 -14.01
CA ARG A 170 2.79 25.33 -13.19
C ARG A 170 3.12 25.77 -11.76
N ALA A 171 3.65 26.98 -11.58
CA ALA A 171 3.94 27.53 -10.25
C ALA A 171 2.66 27.75 -9.42
N GLU A 172 1.60 28.29 -10.03
CA GLU A 172 0.30 28.45 -9.37
C GLU A 172 -0.31 27.09 -9.02
N GLU A 173 -0.25 26.11 -9.94
CA GLU A 173 -0.72 24.74 -9.69
C GLU A 173 0.04 24.06 -8.54
N ALA A 174 1.37 24.19 -8.50
CA ALA A 174 2.20 23.64 -7.43
C ALA A 174 1.90 24.27 -6.07
N ARG A 175 1.72 25.60 -6.01
CA ARG A 175 1.33 26.29 -4.75
C ARG A 175 -0.05 25.85 -4.27
N ALA A 176 -1.02 25.77 -5.17
CA ALA A 176 -2.37 25.33 -4.83
C ALA A 176 -2.37 23.88 -4.30
N ALA A 177 -1.61 22.98 -4.93
CA ALA A 177 -1.47 21.61 -4.46
C ALA A 177 -0.84 21.54 -3.06
N HIS A 178 0.21 22.33 -2.81
CA HIS A 178 0.87 22.38 -1.51
C HIS A 178 -0.02 22.93 -0.39
N GLU A 179 -0.88 23.92 -0.69
CA GLU A 179 -1.86 24.44 0.28
C GLU A 179 -2.95 23.41 0.64
N ASP A 180 -3.38 22.59 -0.33
CA ASP A 180 -4.45 21.61 -0.16
C ASP A 180 -3.98 20.30 0.53
N GLU A 181 -2.75 19.85 0.27
CA GLU A 181 -2.21 18.59 0.82
C GLU A 181 -1.66 18.75 2.26
N GLY A 182 -1.44 19.98 2.72
CA GLY A 182 -0.85 20.26 4.04
C GLY A 182 0.65 19.97 4.09
N LEU A 183 1.25 20.00 5.30
CA LEU A 183 2.67 19.69 5.52
C LEU A 183 3.01 18.19 5.37
N ASP A 184 2.11 17.37 4.82
CA ASP A 184 2.40 15.96 4.58
C ASP A 184 3.23 15.90 3.29
N ASP A 185 4.55 15.85 3.45
CA ASP A 185 5.49 15.75 2.34
C ASP A 185 5.06 14.55 1.47
N GLY A 186 4.75 14.81 0.20
CA GLY A 186 4.37 13.77 -0.75
C GLY A 186 5.41 12.64 -0.82
N PRO A 187 5.12 11.54 -1.55
CA PRO A 187 6.08 10.45 -1.67
C PRO A 187 7.43 10.97 -2.17
N GLY A 188 8.50 10.57 -1.48
CA GLY A 188 9.88 10.91 -1.87
C GLY A 188 10.20 10.47 -3.29
N LEU A 189 11.15 11.15 -3.91
CA LEU A 189 11.62 10.82 -5.26
C LEU A 189 12.47 9.53 -5.26
N HIS A 190 13.16 9.27 -4.15
CA HIS A 190 14.09 8.16 -3.99
C HIS A 190 13.68 7.28 -2.82
N THR A 191 13.87 5.97 -3.02
CA THR A 191 13.75 5.02 -1.92
C THR A 191 14.84 5.32 -0.88
N ASP A 192 14.44 5.66 0.35
CA ASP A 192 15.37 5.77 1.48
C ASP A 192 15.66 4.40 2.14
N THR A 193 16.54 4.37 3.14
CA THR A 193 16.88 3.12 3.84
C THR A 193 15.69 2.51 4.57
N THR A 194 14.85 3.34 5.20
CA THR A 194 13.66 2.92 5.94
C THR A 194 12.61 2.35 4.99
N GLU A 195 12.41 2.99 3.85
CA GLU A 195 11.50 2.53 2.80
C GLU A 195 12.03 1.22 2.18
N ARG A 196 13.33 1.10 1.95
CA ARG A 196 13.93 -0.17 1.51
C ARG A 196 13.72 -1.29 2.52
N GLU A 197 13.84 -1.03 3.81
CA GLU A 197 13.54 -2.00 4.88
C GLU A 197 12.05 -2.40 4.86
N ASN A 198 11.14 -1.44 4.71
CA ASN A 198 9.71 -1.70 4.57
C ASN A 198 9.37 -2.53 3.31
N GLN A 199 9.99 -2.22 2.17
CA GLN A 199 9.86 -2.99 0.93
C GLN A 199 10.37 -4.42 1.13
N SER A 200 11.50 -4.60 1.81
CA SER A 200 12.09 -5.90 2.14
C SER A 200 11.16 -6.70 3.06
N PHE A 201 10.62 -6.05 4.09
CA PHE A 201 9.66 -6.62 5.03
C PHE A 201 8.38 -7.12 4.36
N VAL A 202 7.73 -6.27 3.57
CA VAL A 202 6.50 -6.61 2.83
C VAL A 202 6.77 -7.70 1.79
N THR A 203 7.92 -7.65 1.12
CA THR A 203 8.36 -8.71 0.20
C THR A 203 8.52 -10.04 0.92
N GLY A 204 9.14 -10.06 2.11
CA GLY A 204 9.24 -11.24 2.97
C GLY A 204 7.88 -11.84 3.32
N ILE A 205 6.92 -10.98 3.71
CA ILE A 205 5.53 -11.40 3.99
C ILE A 205 4.90 -12.02 2.75
N ALA A 206 5.03 -11.39 1.58
CA ALA A 206 4.38 -11.83 0.35
C ALA A 206 4.97 -13.15 -0.18
N VAL A 207 6.32 -13.26 -0.21
CA VAL A 207 7.05 -14.42 -0.75
C VAL A 207 6.71 -15.70 -0.01
N LEU A 208 6.53 -15.66 1.32
CA LEU A 208 6.19 -16.85 2.10
C LEU A 208 4.70 -16.96 2.44
N GLY A 209 4.07 -15.86 2.82
CA GLY A 209 2.69 -15.83 3.30
C GLY A 209 1.66 -16.18 2.23
N ILE A 210 1.79 -15.65 1.01
CA ILE A 210 0.84 -15.92 -0.08
C ILE A 210 0.89 -17.39 -0.50
N PRO A 211 2.06 -17.98 -0.87
CA PRO A 211 2.11 -19.38 -1.27
C PRO A 211 1.70 -20.34 -0.16
N LEU A 212 2.07 -20.08 1.09
CA LEU A 212 1.68 -20.90 2.22
C LEU A 212 0.16 -20.87 2.45
N THR A 213 -0.47 -19.70 2.35
CA THR A 213 -1.93 -19.57 2.45
C THR A 213 -2.63 -20.39 1.36
N VAL A 214 -2.20 -20.24 0.11
CA VAL A 214 -2.74 -20.97 -1.04
C VAL A 214 -2.59 -22.48 -0.83
N LEU A 215 -1.43 -22.93 -0.38
CA LEU A 215 -1.15 -24.34 -0.07
C LEU A 215 -2.09 -24.87 1.03
N LEU A 216 -2.17 -24.20 2.18
CA LEU A 216 -2.97 -24.62 3.33
C LEU A 216 -4.47 -24.70 2.98
N VAL A 217 -5.00 -23.68 2.32
CA VAL A 217 -6.40 -23.64 1.87
C VAL A 217 -6.67 -24.75 0.86
N THR A 218 -5.76 -24.97 -0.09
CA THR A 218 -5.89 -26.03 -1.11
C THR A 218 -5.89 -27.42 -0.47
N VAL A 219 -4.92 -27.72 0.39
CA VAL A 219 -4.84 -29.01 1.11
C VAL A 219 -6.10 -29.24 1.95
N HIS A 220 -6.55 -28.24 2.71
CA HIS A 220 -7.77 -28.34 3.51
C HIS A 220 -9.02 -28.58 2.65
N SER A 221 -9.12 -27.90 1.51
CA SER A 221 -10.24 -28.10 0.58
C SER A 221 -10.27 -29.53 0.02
N LEU A 222 -9.10 -30.07 -0.35
CA LEU A 222 -8.97 -31.41 -0.91
C LEU A 222 -9.19 -32.51 0.13
N GLN A 223 -8.67 -32.35 1.36
CA GLN A 223 -8.97 -33.23 2.51
C GLN A 223 -10.47 -33.35 2.74
N ARG A 224 -11.17 -32.22 2.73
CA ARG A 224 -12.61 -32.22 2.93
C ARG A 224 -13.39 -32.82 1.77
N ARG A 225 -12.94 -32.62 0.52
CA ARG A 225 -13.54 -33.30 -0.65
C ARG A 225 -13.41 -34.82 -0.52
N ARG A 226 -12.28 -35.33 -0.02
CA ARG A 226 -12.08 -36.77 0.22
C ARG A 226 -13.00 -37.30 1.30
N VAL A 227 -13.09 -36.63 2.45
CA VAL A 227 -13.99 -37.05 3.55
C VAL A 227 -15.45 -37.09 3.07
N ARG A 228 -15.87 -36.12 2.25
CA ARG A 228 -17.21 -36.13 1.65
C ARG A 228 -17.42 -37.30 0.68
N ARG A 229 -16.44 -37.61 -0.18
CA ARG A 229 -16.52 -38.74 -1.10
C ARG A 229 -16.54 -40.08 -0.36
N ALA A 230 -15.75 -40.23 0.70
CA ALA A 230 -15.75 -41.42 1.56
C ALA A 230 -17.09 -41.59 2.30
N ALA A 231 -17.68 -40.50 2.80
CA ALA A 231 -19.01 -40.53 3.42
C ALA A 231 -20.14 -40.85 2.42
N ALA A 232 -20.01 -40.37 1.17
CA ALA A 232 -20.96 -40.71 0.10
C ALA A 232 -20.82 -42.15 -0.41
N ALA A 233 -19.64 -42.76 -0.25
CA ALA A 233 -19.34 -44.13 -0.67
C ALA A 233 -19.78 -45.23 0.34
N GLY A 234 -20.55 -44.90 1.39
CA GLY A 234 -21.32 -45.90 2.14
C GLY A 234 -20.60 -46.65 3.28
N GLY A 235 -19.60 -46.06 3.94
CA GLY A 235 -19.03 -46.65 5.16
C GLY A 235 -19.95 -46.51 6.37
N ALA A 236 -20.78 -47.52 6.65
CA ALA A 236 -21.58 -47.59 7.87
C ALA A 236 -20.67 -47.74 9.11
N VAL A 237 -20.41 -46.63 9.81
CA VAL A 237 -19.81 -46.65 11.15
C VAL A 237 -20.89 -47.12 12.12
N ARG A 238 -20.81 -48.39 12.55
CA ARG A 238 -21.59 -48.91 13.68
C ARG A 238 -21.16 -48.18 14.95
N VAL A 239 -22.08 -47.44 15.55
CA VAL A 239 -21.95 -46.89 16.90
C VAL A 239 -21.91 -48.07 17.89
N PRO A 240 -20.95 -48.14 18.84
CA PRO A 240 -20.97 -49.17 19.87
C PRO A 240 -22.14 -48.90 20.81
N ALA A 241 -23.07 -49.86 20.91
CA ALA A 241 -24.12 -49.84 21.90
C ALA A 241 -23.51 -49.98 23.30
N ALA A 242 -23.90 -49.06 24.19
CA ALA A 242 -23.62 -49.12 25.61
C ALA A 242 -24.12 -50.44 26.20
N ARG A 243 -23.22 -51.24 26.78
CA ARG A 243 -23.59 -52.37 27.65
C ARG A 243 -23.61 -51.88 29.08
N GLY A 244 -24.81 -51.82 29.65
CA GLY A 244 -25.04 -51.79 31.09
C GLY A 244 -24.53 -53.08 31.74
N GLY A 245 -24.07 -52.94 32.98
CA GLY A 245 -23.49 -54.02 33.75
C GLY A 245 -24.50 -55.05 34.26
N ALA A 246 -23.98 -56.24 34.59
CA ALA A 246 -24.51 -57.12 35.61
C ALA A 246 -23.35 -57.97 36.16
N GLN A 247 -23.25 -57.99 37.49
CA GLN A 247 -22.41 -58.86 38.30
C GLN A 247 -22.84 -60.34 38.17
N GLY A 248 -21.90 -61.25 38.39
CA GLY A 248 -22.17 -62.66 38.65
C GLY A 248 -20.87 -63.49 38.56
N GLY A 249 -20.32 -63.87 39.71
CA GLY A 249 -19.11 -64.68 39.82
C GLY A 249 -19.30 -66.16 39.51
N GLY A 250 -18.21 -66.92 39.56
CA GLY A 250 -18.26 -68.39 39.62
C GLY A 250 -17.18 -69.11 38.82
N GLU A 251 -16.09 -69.43 39.52
CA GLU A 251 -15.13 -70.53 39.38
C GLU A 251 -15.13 -71.56 38.22
N LYS A 252 -13.90 -71.74 37.70
CA LYS A 252 -13.09 -72.96 37.49
C LYS A 252 -13.48 -74.06 36.47
N ALA A 253 -12.42 -74.34 35.70
CA ALA A 253 -11.82 -75.63 35.33
C ALA A 253 -12.22 -76.29 33.99
N GLY A 254 -11.16 -76.56 33.20
CA GLY A 254 -10.94 -77.90 32.67
C GLY A 254 -11.15 -78.10 31.17
N GLY A 255 -10.04 -78.02 30.42
CA GLY A 255 -9.59 -79.08 29.51
C GLY A 255 -10.36 -79.36 28.21
N GLY A 256 -9.60 -79.55 27.12
CA GLY A 256 -10.01 -80.45 26.04
C GLY A 256 -9.86 -79.91 24.63
N MET A 257 -8.77 -80.35 23.98
CA MET A 257 -8.54 -80.29 22.53
C MET A 257 -9.76 -80.72 21.71
N LYS A 258 -9.98 -80.06 20.57
CA LYS A 258 -10.18 -80.75 19.29
C LYS A 258 -9.94 -79.84 18.09
N ALA A 259 -9.07 -80.31 17.21
CA ALA A 259 -8.81 -79.79 15.88
C ALA A 259 -10.03 -79.99 14.98
N GLY A 260 -10.33 -78.99 14.16
CA GLY A 260 -11.32 -79.04 13.10
C GLY A 260 -10.95 -78.08 11.99
N ASN A 261 -10.43 -78.64 10.89
CA ASN A 261 -10.23 -77.95 9.62
C ASN A 261 -11.56 -77.37 9.12
N GLY A 262 -11.57 -76.08 8.79
CA GLY A 262 -12.73 -75.39 8.22
C GLY A 262 -12.29 -74.19 7.40
N ALA A 263 -12.65 -74.22 6.14
CA ALA A 263 -12.28 -73.30 5.08
C ALA A 263 -12.48 -71.80 5.38
N GLY A 264 -11.61 -71.00 4.76
CA GLY A 264 -11.90 -69.68 4.19
C GLY A 264 -12.83 -68.75 4.95
N SER A 265 -12.26 -67.88 5.79
CA SER A 265 -12.91 -66.61 6.13
C SER A 265 -11.89 -65.49 6.07
N ALA A 266 -12.05 -64.66 5.03
CA ALA A 266 -11.29 -63.46 4.82
C ALA A 266 -11.43 -62.55 6.05
N ARG A 267 -10.28 -62.33 6.68
CA ARG A 267 -10.07 -61.43 7.81
C ARG A 267 -10.43 -60.00 7.39
N GLN A 268 -11.68 -59.60 7.57
CA GLN A 268 -12.08 -58.19 7.46
C GLN A 268 -11.43 -57.44 8.64
N ARG A 269 -10.33 -56.76 8.34
CA ARG A 269 -9.71 -55.77 9.23
C ARG A 269 -10.74 -54.66 9.51
N PRO A 270 -10.92 -54.21 10.76
CA PRO A 270 -11.81 -53.12 11.08
C PRO A 270 -11.34 -51.84 10.39
N GLY A 271 -12.31 -51.05 9.92
CA GLY A 271 -12.14 -49.90 9.05
C GLY A 271 -11.03 -48.96 9.48
N GLY A 272 -10.08 -48.75 8.57
CA GLY A 272 -9.01 -47.76 8.76
C GLY A 272 -9.61 -46.36 8.87
N ASP A 273 -9.17 -45.65 9.91
CA ASP A 273 -9.27 -44.20 9.96
C ASP A 273 -8.82 -43.58 8.63
N PRO A 274 -9.37 -42.42 8.23
CA PRO A 274 -8.90 -41.71 7.06
C PRO A 274 -7.41 -41.36 7.27
N GLY A 275 -6.53 -42.18 6.70
CA GLY A 275 -5.09 -42.03 6.82
C GLY A 275 -4.60 -40.65 6.34
N PRO A 276 -3.40 -40.25 6.77
CA PRO A 276 -2.82 -38.95 6.42
C PRO A 276 -2.80 -38.73 4.90
N PHE A 277 -2.84 -37.47 4.49
CA PHE A 277 -2.85 -37.09 3.09
C PHE A 277 -1.70 -37.78 2.33
N PRO A 278 -1.94 -38.41 1.17
CA PRO A 278 -0.89 -39.18 0.49
C PRO A 278 0.21 -38.23 0.06
N ARG A 279 1.42 -38.48 0.54
CA ARG A 279 2.63 -37.69 0.26
C ARG A 279 2.82 -37.40 -1.24
N ALA A 280 2.41 -38.34 -2.10
CA ALA A 280 2.44 -38.21 -3.56
C ALA A 280 1.65 -37.02 -4.12
N ARG A 281 0.60 -36.52 -3.44
CA ARG A 281 -0.15 -35.33 -3.87
C ARG A 281 0.30 -34.04 -3.18
N LEU A 282 1.14 -34.13 -2.16
CA LEU A 282 1.68 -32.96 -1.46
C LEU A 282 2.84 -32.35 -2.26
N LEU A 283 3.72 -33.18 -2.81
CA LEU A 283 4.88 -32.75 -3.61
C LEU A 283 4.55 -31.76 -4.73
N PRO A 284 3.57 -32.00 -5.64
CA PRO A 284 3.27 -31.04 -6.69
C PRO A 284 2.68 -29.72 -6.15
N LEU A 285 1.97 -29.75 -5.02
CA LEU A 285 1.44 -28.54 -4.38
C LEU A 285 2.55 -27.73 -3.71
N MET A 286 3.51 -28.39 -3.06
CA MET A 286 4.70 -27.74 -2.50
C MET A 286 5.55 -27.12 -3.62
N ALA A 287 5.75 -27.84 -4.74
CA ALA A 287 6.44 -27.31 -5.91
C ALA A 287 5.71 -26.09 -6.50
N GLY A 288 4.38 -26.16 -6.64
CA GLY A 288 3.58 -25.02 -7.10
C GLY A 288 3.67 -23.81 -6.16
N ALA A 289 3.67 -24.03 -4.85
CA ALA A 289 3.87 -22.95 -3.87
C ALA A 289 5.28 -22.35 -3.96
N ALA A 290 6.32 -23.18 -4.13
CA ALA A 290 7.69 -22.69 -4.31
C ALA A 290 7.83 -21.86 -5.61
N VAL A 291 7.22 -22.30 -6.71
CA VAL A 291 7.19 -21.54 -7.97
C VAL A 291 6.49 -20.20 -7.80
N LEU A 292 5.36 -20.16 -7.08
CA LEU A 292 4.65 -18.91 -6.80
C LEU A 292 5.49 -17.96 -5.94
N GLY A 293 6.15 -18.47 -4.90
CA GLY A 293 7.07 -17.67 -4.07
C GLY A 293 8.25 -17.12 -4.90
N GLY A 294 8.83 -17.95 -5.77
CA GLY A 294 9.89 -17.53 -6.69
C GLY A 294 9.43 -16.46 -7.70
N LEU A 295 8.20 -16.57 -8.22
CA LEU A 295 7.63 -15.56 -9.11
C LEU A 295 7.42 -14.22 -8.38
N ILE A 296 6.91 -14.24 -7.15
CA ILE A 296 6.73 -13.03 -6.33
C ILE A 296 8.09 -12.37 -6.06
N ALA A 297 9.10 -13.15 -5.66
CA ALA A 297 10.44 -12.63 -5.43
C ALA A 297 11.04 -12.02 -6.70
N PHE A 298 10.89 -12.69 -7.85
CA PHE A 298 11.32 -12.15 -9.14
C PHE A 298 10.62 -10.84 -9.47
N THR A 299 9.28 -10.78 -9.36
CA THR A 299 8.54 -9.54 -9.62
C THR A 299 8.95 -8.41 -8.67
N ALA A 300 9.16 -8.70 -7.38
CA ALA A 300 9.60 -7.71 -6.42
C ALA A 300 10.99 -7.15 -6.77
N SER A 301 11.91 -7.99 -7.25
CA SER A 301 13.25 -7.54 -7.69
C SER A 301 13.24 -6.64 -8.93
N GLN A 302 12.16 -6.69 -9.73
CA GLN A 302 12.00 -5.83 -10.91
C GLN A 302 11.24 -4.53 -10.59
N VAL A 303 10.43 -4.53 -9.53
CA VAL A 303 9.65 -3.36 -9.11
C VAL A 303 10.45 -2.51 -8.11
N PHE A 304 11.26 -3.14 -7.26
CA PHE A 304 12.09 -2.48 -6.25
C PHE A 304 13.57 -2.60 -6.65
N ASP A 305 13.92 -2.05 -7.80
CA ASP A 305 15.26 -2.16 -8.39
C ASP A 305 16.23 -1.04 -7.98
N ASP A 306 15.78 -0.04 -7.20
CA ASP A 306 16.71 0.97 -6.70
C ASP A 306 17.81 0.34 -5.86
N THR A 307 19.04 0.81 -6.08
CA THR A 307 20.23 0.35 -5.35
C THR A 307 20.91 1.48 -4.61
N THR A 308 20.42 2.71 -4.75
CA THR A 308 20.96 3.89 -4.10
C THR A 308 19.86 4.81 -3.61
N SER A 309 20.08 5.46 -2.48
CA SER A 309 19.29 6.62 -2.06
C SER A 309 19.83 7.84 -2.83
N GLY A 310 19.03 8.38 -3.74
CA GLY A 310 19.41 9.52 -4.57
C GLY A 310 19.67 9.19 -6.04
N ASP A 311 20.15 10.18 -6.78
CA ASP A 311 20.27 10.19 -8.24
C ASP A 311 21.35 9.26 -8.85
N GLY A 312 21.92 8.37 -8.04
CA GLY A 312 22.99 7.42 -8.38
C GLY A 312 24.38 8.03 -8.55
N SER A 313 24.56 9.33 -8.30
CA SER A 313 25.88 9.96 -8.31
C SER A 313 26.75 9.44 -7.15
N ARG A 314 28.04 9.26 -7.42
CA ARG A 314 29.01 8.73 -6.46
C ARG A 314 30.27 9.58 -6.47
N PRO A 315 30.78 10.00 -5.30
CA PRO A 315 32.03 10.74 -5.24
C PRO A 315 33.20 9.89 -5.70
N THR A 316 34.07 10.51 -6.49
CA THR A 316 35.36 9.92 -6.83
C THR A 316 36.39 10.23 -5.75
N ALA A 317 37.49 9.47 -5.70
CA ALA A 317 38.62 9.80 -4.83
C ALA A 317 39.26 11.17 -5.15
N ALA A 318 39.03 11.72 -6.34
CA ALA A 318 39.45 13.08 -6.66
C ALA A 318 38.51 14.13 -6.05
N ASP A 319 37.19 13.87 -6.08
CA ASP A 319 36.19 14.73 -5.43
C ASP A 319 36.45 14.81 -3.92
N MET A 320 36.64 13.67 -3.26
CA MET A 320 36.89 13.58 -1.81
C MET A 320 38.22 14.21 -1.36
N ARG A 321 39.19 14.41 -2.26
CA ARG A 321 40.50 15.02 -1.92
C ARG A 321 40.60 16.49 -2.27
N ALA A 322 39.72 17.01 -3.12
CA ALA A 322 39.85 18.33 -3.71
C ALA A 322 39.96 19.43 -2.65
N ARG A 323 39.09 19.38 -1.63
CA ARG A 323 39.06 20.36 -0.55
C ARG A 323 40.29 20.27 0.36
N ILE A 324 40.64 19.08 0.82
CA ILE A 324 41.88 18.84 1.60
C ILE A 324 43.10 19.38 0.85
N ASP A 325 43.22 19.12 -0.45
CA ASP A 325 44.31 19.60 -1.28
C ASP A 325 44.34 21.13 -1.36
N ARG A 326 43.17 21.78 -1.54
CA ARG A 326 43.03 23.24 -1.57
C ARG A 326 43.40 23.87 -0.22
N VAL A 327 42.80 23.42 0.88
CA VAL A 327 43.04 23.92 2.23
C VAL A 327 44.51 23.75 2.61
N SER A 328 45.07 22.57 2.37
CA SER A 328 46.49 22.30 2.66
C SER A 328 47.42 23.13 1.78
N ALA A 329 47.06 23.41 0.52
CA ALA A 329 47.84 24.29 -0.34
C ALA A 329 47.81 25.74 0.16
N GLY A 330 46.64 26.24 0.59
CA GLY A 330 46.50 27.56 1.20
C GLY A 330 47.31 27.69 2.48
N LEU A 331 47.19 26.72 3.39
CA LEU A 331 47.91 26.70 4.67
C LEU A 331 49.43 26.55 4.53
N ARG A 332 49.92 26.01 3.41
CA ARG A 332 51.36 26.02 3.10
C ARG A 332 51.88 27.44 2.80
N HIS A 333 51.01 28.35 2.36
CA HIS A 333 51.38 29.68 1.89
C HIS A 333 51.06 30.75 2.95
N ASP A 334 49.93 30.64 3.62
CA ASP A 334 49.49 31.55 4.69
C ASP A 334 49.02 30.72 5.91
N PRO A 335 49.54 30.95 7.13
CA PRO A 335 49.04 30.26 8.32
C PRO A 335 47.59 30.61 8.67
N LEU A 336 46.99 31.63 8.04
CA LEU A 336 45.57 31.94 8.10
C LEU A 336 44.93 31.65 6.72
N TYR A 337 44.24 30.52 6.62
CA TYR A 337 43.45 30.16 5.45
C TYR A 337 41.99 30.55 5.66
N LEU A 338 41.41 31.27 4.69
CA LEU A 338 39.98 31.53 4.62
C LEU A 338 39.45 30.84 3.37
N ASP A 339 38.35 30.11 3.50
CA ASP A 339 37.74 29.47 2.34
C ASP A 339 37.16 30.55 1.40
N PRO A 340 37.64 30.64 0.14
CA PRO A 340 37.14 31.65 -0.79
C PRO A 340 35.71 31.39 -1.27
N GLU A 341 35.13 30.22 -0.99
CA GLU A 341 33.72 29.91 -1.26
C GLU A 341 32.79 30.38 -0.14
N SER A 342 33.33 30.67 1.03
CA SER A 342 32.55 31.16 2.17
C SER A 342 32.51 32.68 2.20
N ARG A 343 31.46 33.23 2.83
CA ARG A 343 31.37 34.66 3.06
C ARG A 343 32.51 35.10 3.99
N SER A 344 33.19 36.18 3.63
CA SER A 344 34.29 36.71 4.46
C SER A 344 33.72 37.33 5.73
N THR A 345 33.96 36.69 6.87
CA THR A 345 33.63 37.21 8.21
C THR A 345 34.76 38.05 8.81
N LEU A 346 35.95 38.02 8.21
CA LEU A 346 37.12 38.78 8.66
C LEU A 346 37.44 39.91 7.68
N ASP A 347 37.59 41.13 8.19
CA ASP A 347 38.04 42.26 7.37
C ASP A 347 39.57 42.21 7.11
N GLY A 348 40.09 43.14 6.31
CA GLY A 348 41.53 43.19 6.02
C GLY A 348 42.41 43.48 7.26
N ALA A 349 41.94 44.36 8.15
CA ALA A 349 42.69 44.76 9.34
C ALA A 349 42.73 43.64 10.39
N GLU A 350 41.63 42.90 10.54
CA GLU A 350 41.54 41.72 11.39
C GLU A 350 42.45 40.60 10.88
N ARG A 351 42.45 40.32 9.57
CA ARG A 351 43.37 39.35 8.97
C ARG A 351 44.83 39.71 9.22
N ASP A 352 45.20 40.97 9.02
CA ASP A 352 46.58 41.42 9.25
C ASP A 352 46.98 41.36 10.73
N ARG A 353 46.04 41.66 11.63
CA ARG A 353 46.22 41.51 13.08
C ARG A 353 46.43 40.05 13.47
N LEU A 354 45.59 39.14 12.99
CA LEU A 354 45.69 37.70 13.25
C LEU A 354 46.99 37.13 12.69
N ARG A 355 47.36 37.48 11.45
CA ARG A 355 48.64 37.08 10.85
C ARG A 355 49.84 37.56 11.68
N LYS A 356 49.79 38.80 12.18
CA LYS A 356 50.84 39.33 13.06
C LYS A 356 50.92 38.51 14.35
N ARG A 357 49.78 38.26 15.00
CA ARG A 357 49.68 37.45 16.22
C ARG A 357 50.23 36.04 16.02
N LEU A 358 49.87 35.38 14.92
CA LEU A 358 50.35 34.04 14.57
C LEU A 358 51.88 33.98 14.43
N ARG A 359 52.52 35.05 13.93
CA ARG A 359 53.99 35.14 13.83
C ARG A 359 54.67 35.40 15.18
N GLU A 360 53.97 36.00 16.14
CA GLU A 360 54.49 36.33 17.47
C GLU A 360 54.36 35.17 18.47
N LEU A 361 53.59 34.13 18.14
CA LEU A 361 53.41 32.96 18.99
C LEU A 361 54.63 32.02 18.95
N ASP A 362 55.00 31.51 20.12
CA ASP A 362 56.04 30.49 20.29
C ASP A 362 55.64 29.09 19.80
N VAL A 363 54.34 28.90 19.52
CA VAL A 363 53.75 27.65 19.07
C VAL A 363 53.36 27.81 17.60
N PRO A 364 53.69 26.87 16.71
CA PRO A 364 53.21 26.91 15.33
C PRO A 364 51.70 26.68 15.32
N VAL A 365 50.93 27.75 15.13
CA VAL A 365 49.48 27.71 14.97
C VAL A 365 49.13 27.95 13.51
N VAL A 366 48.18 27.17 13.00
CA VAL A 366 47.54 27.41 11.70
C VAL A 366 46.03 27.48 11.89
N ILE A 367 45.38 28.40 11.19
CA ILE A 367 43.94 28.63 11.26
C ILE A 367 43.33 28.38 9.89
N ALA A 368 42.29 27.57 9.83
CA ALA A 368 41.45 27.37 8.65
C ALA A 368 40.02 27.80 8.98
N ALA A 369 39.58 28.92 8.38
CA ALA A 369 38.19 29.37 8.48
C ALA A 369 37.38 28.81 7.31
N LEU A 370 36.60 27.77 7.58
CA LEU A 370 35.86 27.00 6.58
C LEU A 370 34.66 26.29 7.24
N PRO A 371 33.55 26.09 6.51
CA PRO A 371 32.37 25.38 7.03
C PRO A 371 32.64 23.88 7.10
N THR A 372 32.14 23.16 8.10
CA THR A 372 32.32 21.70 8.20
C THR A 372 30.97 20.98 8.18
N PRO A 373 30.24 21.03 7.04
CA PRO A 373 28.95 20.36 6.93
C PRO A 373 29.12 18.84 6.97
N PRO A 374 28.08 18.09 7.35
CA PRO A 374 28.12 16.62 7.38
C PRO A 374 28.41 16.01 6.00
N ASP A 375 28.03 16.69 4.91
CA ASP A 375 28.25 16.22 3.52
C ASP A 375 29.66 16.46 2.99
N ASP A 376 30.56 16.94 3.85
CA ASP A 376 31.96 17.16 3.49
C ASP A 376 32.78 15.87 3.44
N GLU A 377 34.02 15.95 2.97
CA GLU A 377 34.90 14.80 2.82
C GLU A 377 35.22 14.08 4.15
N SER A 378 35.06 14.77 5.27
CA SER A 378 35.29 14.28 6.63
C SER A 378 34.03 13.80 7.35
N GLY A 379 32.85 13.91 6.72
CA GLY A 379 31.58 13.62 7.37
C GLY A 379 31.23 14.64 8.47
N GLY A 380 31.76 15.87 8.36
CA GLY A 380 31.67 16.91 9.39
C GLY A 380 32.62 16.76 10.58
N SER A 381 33.52 15.76 10.60
CA SER A 381 34.51 15.61 11.69
C SER A 381 35.74 16.49 11.48
N THR A 382 35.90 17.50 12.33
CA THR A 382 37.10 18.35 12.27
C THR A 382 38.37 17.59 12.62
N GLU A 383 38.33 16.55 13.48
CA GLU A 383 39.51 15.76 13.81
C GLU A 383 40.00 14.97 12.60
N LEU A 384 39.07 14.40 11.82
CA LEU A 384 39.40 13.67 10.60
C LEU A 384 39.89 14.63 9.51
N LEU A 385 39.26 15.80 9.38
CA LEU A 385 39.78 16.87 8.51
C LEU A 385 41.19 17.28 8.93
N ALA A 386 41.43 17.50 10.22
CA ALA A 386 42.72 17.86 10.77
C ALA A 386 43.78 16.79 10.50
N LYS A 387 43.41 15.51 10.62
CA LYS A 387 44.27 14.39 10.25
C LYS A 387 44.67 14.45 8.79
N HIS A 388 43.70 14.59 7.88
CA HIS A 388 43.99 14.66 6.44
C HIS A 388 44.82 15.88 6.05
N VAL A 389 44.54 17.04 6.64
CA VAL A 389 45.33 18.26 6.46
C VAL A 389 46.74 18.07 7.02
N HIS A 390 46.90 17.45 8.19
CA HIS A 390 48.22 17.15 8.76
C HIS A 390 49.02 16.18 7.88
N ASP A 391 48.42 15.07 7.43
CA ASP A 391 49.04 14.09 6.53
C ASP A 391 49.56 14.76 5.24
N ARG A 392 48.87 15.82 4.79
CA ARG A 392 49.20 16.58 3.58
C ARG A 392 50.17 17.73 3.81
N LEU A 393 50.11 18.41 4.95
CA LEU A 393 51.02 19.49 5.35
C LEU A 393 52.37 18.95 5.82
N ARG A 394 52.39 17.78 6.46
CA ARG A 394 53.55 17.14 7.10
C ARG A 394 54.30 18.09 8.02
N ARG A 395 53.56 18.86 8.81
CA ARG A 395 54.08 19.88 9.73
C ARG A 395 53.41 19.73 11.09
N ASP A 396 54.23 19.81 12.12
CA ASP A 396 53.77 19.90 13.51
C ASP A 396 53.16 21.30 13.73
N ALA A 397 51.87 21.34 14.04
CA ALA A 397 51.12 22.57 14.24
C ALA A 397 49.88 22.33 15.10
N LEU A 398 49.49 23.35 15.86
CA LEU A 398 48.18 23.43 16.49
C LEU A 398 47.23 23.96 15.42
N MET A 399 46.31 23.10 14.97
CA MET A 399 45.35 23.44 13.94
C MET A 399 44.08 23.99 14.59
N VAL A 400 43.63 25.13 14.11
CA VAL A 400 42.37 25.77 14.52
C VAL A 400 41.42 25.74 13.33
N PHE A 401 40.29 25.04 13.48
CA PHE A 401 39.20 25.06 12.51
C PHE A 401 38.13 25.99 13.04
N ALA A 402 37.80 27.00 12.25
CA ALA A 402 36.84 28.03 12.61
C ALA A 402 35.72 28.02 11.58
N ASP A 403 34.53 27.58 11.98
CA ASP A 403 33.39 27.53 11.09
C ASP A 403 32.71 28.91 11.04
N PRO A 404 32.77 29.62 9.90
CA PRO A 404 32.17 30.95 9.78
C PRO A 404 30.63 30.90 9.77
N ALA A 405 30.02 29.76 9.46
CA ALA A 405 28.57 29.62 9.42
C ALA A 405 27.97 29.35 10.81
N THR A 406 28.62 28.50 11.60
CA THR A 406 28.12 28.14 12.94
C THR A 406 28.77 28.96 14.06
N GLY A 407 29.95 29.54 13.83
CA GLY A 407 30.78 30.16 14.87
C GLY A 407 31.51 29.14 15.75
N GLY A 408 31.52 27.86 15.36
CA GLY A 408 32.27 26.81 16.06
C GLY A 408 33.78 26.99 15.88
N ILE A 409 34.53 26.82 16.97
CA ILE A 409 36.00 26.83 16.93
C ILE A 409 36.54 25.56 17.61
N GLU A 410 37.26 24.77 16.82
CA GLU A 410 37.86 23.51 17.24
C GLU A 410 39.38 23.54 17.09
N LEU A 411 40.06 22.88 18.02
CA LEU A 411 41.52 22.87 18.12
C LEU A 411 42.02 21.43 18.11
N VAL A 412 42.96 21.13 17.24
CA VAL A 412 43.60 19.81 17.15
C VAL A 412 45.11 19.97 17.20
N ASN A 413 45.72 19.40 18.24
CA ASN A 413 47.16 19.53 18.48
C ASN A 413 47.94 18.39 17.81
N TYR A 414 48.58 18.67 16.68
CA TYR A 414 49.50 17.73 16.02
C TYR A 414 50.95 18.04 16.39
N SER A 415 51.48 17.27 17.34
CA SER A 415 52.89 17.23 17.75
C SER A 415 53.46 18.54 18.34
N THR A 416 52.63 19.55 18.63
CA THR A 416 53.11 20.75 19.30
C THR A 416 53.25 20.52 20.80
N ARG A 417 54.26 21.14 21.41
CA ARG A 417 54.54 21.03 22.85
C ARG A 417 53.64 21.96 23.68
N VAL A 418 52.35 21.93 23.40
CA VAL A 418 51.31 22.58 24.20
C VAL A 418 50.67 21.53 25.09
N ASP A 419 50.35 21.89 26.32
CA ASP A 419 49.62 21.01 27.23
C ASP A 419 48.18 20.78 26.75
N ASP A 420 47.88 19.55 26.33
CA ASP A 420 46.55 19.18 25.84
C ASP A 420 45.46 19.35 26.91
N SER A 421 45.78 19.16 28.19
CA SER A 421 44.82 19.38 29.28
C SER A 421 44.37 20.84 29.36
N TYR A 422 45.31 21.76 29.13
CA TYR A 422 45.02 23.20 29.07
C TYR A 422 44.15 23.57 27.85
N LEU A 423 44.31 22.87 26.72
CA LEU A 423 43.48 23.11 25.53
C LEU A 423 42.04 22.58 25.70
N VAL A 424 41.87 21.51 26.48
CA VAL A 424 40.57 20.95 26.85
C VAL A 424 39.86 21.82 27.88
N ASP A 425 40.58 22.34 28.87
CA ASP A 425 40.04 23.21 29.94
C ASP A 425 39.74 24.65 29.47
N ARG A 426 39.76 24.90 28.15
CA ARG A 426 39.52 26.24 27.60
C ARG A 426 38.12 26.76 27.96
N PRO A 427 37.99 28.09 28.19
CA PRO A 427 36.68 28.72 28.38
C PRO A 427 35.70 28.41 27.24
N ARG A 428 34.43 28.16 27.57
CA ARG A 428 33.40 27.75 26.59
C ARG A 428 33.13 28.81 25.52
N ASP A 429 33.24 30.08 25.87
CA ASP A 429 33.17 31.24 24.98
C ASP A 429 34.25 31.25 23.88
N LEU A 430 35.35 30.49 24.05
CA LEU A 430 36.37 30.31 23.02
C LEU A 430 36.11 29.09 22.12
N THR A 431 35.10 28.28 22.43
CA THR A 431 34.70 27.11 21.62
C THR A 431 33.56 27.43 20.68
N TYR A 432 32.69 28.36 21.07
CA TYR A 432 31.51 28.71 20.30
C TYR A 432 31.23 30.20 20.44
N THR A 433 31.17 30.91 19.31
CA THR A 433 31.01 32.37 19.28
C THR A 433 29.55 32.83 19.27
N GLY A 434 28.58 31.91 19.19
CA GLY A 434 27.20 32.25 18.83
C GLY A 434 27.02 32.50 17.32
N PRO A 435 25.78 32.50 16.81
CA PRO A 435 25.48 32.67 15.38
C PRO A 435 25.61 34.13 14.88
N ALA A 436 26.55 34.92 15.41
CA ALA A 436 26.76 36.29 14.96
C ALA A 436 28.07 36.39 14.15
N GLU A 437 27.91 36.53 12.83
CA GLU A 437 28.97 36.75 11.82
C GLU A 437 30.01 37.82 12.22
N GLU A 438 29.67 38.73 13.14
CA GLU A 438 30.44 39.93 13.49
C GLU A 438 31.56 39.72 14.54
N GLN A 439 31.74 38.52 15.09
CA GLN A 439 32.67 38.34 16.23
C GLN A 439 33.79 37.33 16.00
N LEU A 440 33.90 36.70 14.83
CA LEU A 440 34.90 35.66 14.60
C LEU A 440 36.33 36.17 14.81
N GLY A 441 36.65 37.37 14.29
CA GLY A 441 37.96 37.99 14.42
C GLY A 441 38.36 38.21 15.87
N ARG A 442 37.44 38.74 16.69
CA ARG A 442 37.63 38.95 18.14
C ARG A 442 37.88 37.64 18.87
N HIS A 443 37.08 36.60 18.62
CA HIS A 443 37.21 35.32 19.32
C HIS A 443 38.49 34.57 18.91
N LEU A 444 38.87 34.62 17.63
CA LEU A 444 40.16 34.09 17.19
C LEU A 444 41.32 34.84 17.85
N ASP A 445 41.21 36.16 17.99
CA ASP A 445 42.19 36.96 18.72
C ASP A 445 42.28 36.47 20.18
N GLU A 446 41.16 36.41 20.91
CA GLU A 446 41.09 35.92 22.29
C GLU A 446 41.64 34.51 22.46
N LEU A 447 41.32 33.60 21.53
CA LEU A 447 41.87 32.25 21.47
C LEU A 447 43.39 32.27 21.34
N LEU A 448 43.95 33.07 20.43
CA LEU A 448 45.41 33.17 20.29
C LEU A 448 46.06 33.76 21.54
N THR A 449 45.39 34.66 22.27
CA THR A 449 45.87 35.12 23.60
C THR A 449 45.84 33.98 24.63
N TYR A 450 44.81 33.15 24.62
CA TYR A 450 44.72 31.98 25.50
C TYR A 450 45.82 30.95 25.21
N VAL A 451 46.02 30.62 23.93
CA VAL A 451 47.07 29.70 23.45
C VAL A 451 48.46 30.23 23.76
N GLY A 452 48.68 31.55 23.63
CA GLY A 452 49.96 32.18 23.97
C GLY A 452 50.36 32.04 25.45
N LYS A 453 49.40 31.75 26.34
CA LYS A 453 49.63 31.50 27.78
C LYS A 453 49.75 30.01 28.12
N ALA A 454 49.60 29.12 27.13
CA ALA A 454 49.54 27.69 27.39
C ALA A 454 50.88 27.15 27.94
N PRO A 455 50.85 26.32 28.99
CA PRO A 455 52.04 25.65 29.49
C PRO A 455 52.68 24.78 28.40
N ARG A 456 54.02 24.73 28.38
CA ARG A 456 54.74 23.84 27.48
C ARG A 456 54.71 22.41 27.99
N ALA A 457 54.23 21.48 27.18
CA ALA A 457 54.28 20.06 27.47
C ALA A 457 55.69 19.48 27.25
N LYS A 458 56.00 18.38 27.94
CA LYS A 458 57.27 17.65 27.79
C LYS A 458 57.37 16.96 26.42
N THR A 459 56.24 16.43 25.95
CA THR A 459 56.09 15.77 24.65
C THR A 459 55.16 16.58 23.77
N GLY A 460 55.29 16.44 22.45
CA GLY A 460 54.28 16.98 21.54
C GLY A 460 52.95 16.26 21.75
N GLY A 461 51.85 17.01 21.69
CA GLY A 461 50.50 16.43 21.71
C GLY A 461 50.33 15.47 20.55
N ARG A 462 49.60 14.37 20.79
CA ARG A 462 49.20 13.46 19.71
C ARG A 462 47.71 13.29 19.85
N PRO A 463 46.93 13.79 18.88
CA PRO A 463 45.50 13.65 18.97
C PRO A 463 45.15 12.17 18.87
N TYR A 464 43.99 11.82 19.41
CA TYR A 464 43.41 10.51 19.17
C TYR A 464 43.26 10.28 17.66
N ASP A 465 43.53 9.07 17.18
CA ASP A 465 43.33 8.73 15.77
C ASP A 465 41.82 8.62 15.51
N PRO A 466 41.19 9.59 14.83
CA PRO A 466 39.75 9.60 14.64
C PRO A 466 39.33 8.35 13.84
N PRO A 467 38.15 7.78 14.14
CA PRO A 467 37.61 6.72 13.31
C PRO A 467 37.45 7.24 11.87
N PRO A 468 37.61 6.38 10.85
CA PRO A 468 37.33 6.80 9.48
C PRO A 468 35.86 7.22 9.38
N ALA A 469 35.59 8.27 8.61
CA ALA A 469 34.23 8.60 8.21
C ALA A 469 33.64 7.41 7.44
N ALA A 470 32.32 7.26 7.50
CA ALA A 470 31.64 6.24 6.72
C ALA A 470 31.91 6.45 5.22
N ASP A 471 31.97 5.32 4.49
CA ASP A 471 32.26 5.35 3.06
C ASP A 471 31.08 6.03 2.35
N PRO A 472 31.29 7.16 1.66
CA PRO A 472 30.20 7.89 1.02
C PRO A 472 29.47 7.07 -0.07
N VAL A 473 30.12 6.04 -0.63
CA VAL A 473 29.48 5.13 -1.58
C VAL A 473 28.57 4.13 -0.86
N GLU A 474 28.97 3.67 0.31
CA GLU A 474 28.16 2.75 1.13
C GLU A 474 27.00 3.50 1.82
N GLU A 475 27.20 4.75 2.24
CA GLU A 475 26.14 5.61 2.81
C GLU A 475 24.95 5.77 1.87
N LYS A 476 25.21 5.94 0.57
CA LYS A 476 24.17 6.06 -0.45
C LYS A 476 23.70 4.71 -0.99
N ALA A 477 24.29 3.58 -0.59
CA ALA A 477 23.91 2.27 -1.09
C ALA A 477 22.73 1.71 -0.28
N LEU A 478 21.66 1.32 -0.98
CA LEU A 478 20.54 0.68 -0.33
C LEU A 478 20.87 -0.79 -0.03
N PRO A 479 20.44 -1.33 1.13
CA PRO A 479 20.55 -2.75 1.40
C PRO A 479 19.76 -3.55 0.36
N GLY A 480 20.21 -4.78 0.08
CA GLY A 480 19.53 -5.63 -0.89
C GLY A 480 18.11 -5.97 -0.42
N LEU A 481 17.17 -6.07 -1.37
CA LEU A 481 15.74 -6.35 -1.09
C LEU A 481 15.47 -7.62 -0.25
N PHE A 482 16.39 -8.59 -0.29
CA PHE A 482 16.28 -9.85 0.44
C PHE A 482 17.17 -9.90 1.69
N THR A 483 17.56 -8.74 2.22
CA THR A 483 18.37 -8.58 3.43
C THR A 483 17.59 -7.83 4.51
N GLY A 484 18.18 -7.65 5.71
CA GLY A 484 17.54 -6.93 6.82
C GLY A 484 16.19 -7.51 7.20
N ASP A 485 15.14 -6.69 7.09
CA ASP A 485 13.78 -7.01 7.50
C ASP A 485 13.02 -8.02 6.62
N PHE A 486 13.66 -8.51 5.55
CA PHE A 486 13.12 -9.62 4.76
C PHE A 486 12.84 -10.87 5.60
N GLU A 487 13.76 -11.25 6.50
CA GLU A 487 13.60 -12.43 7.37
C GLU A 487 12.45 -12.28 8.39
N PRO A 488 12.38 -11.19 9.19
CA PRO A 488 11.20 -10.87 9.99
C PRO A 488 9.89 -10.90 9.19
N GLY A 489 9.92 -10.35 7.97
CA GLY A 489 8.79 -10.36 7.04
C GLY A 489 8.30 -11.77 6.74
N MET A 490 9.21 -12.70 6.42
CA MET A 490 8.85 -14.12 6.19
C MET A 490 8.19 -14.77 7.42
N VAL A 491 8.71 -14.51 8.62
CA VAL A 491 8.15 -15.03 9.88
C VAL A 491 6.71 -14.54 10.06
N ILE A 492 6.48 -13.23 9.89
CA ILE A 492 5.15 -12.64 9.99
C ILE A 492 4.22 -13.15 8.89
N GLY A 493 4.72 -13.30 7.66
CA GLY A 493 3.98 -13.91 6.55
C GLY A 493 3.49 -15.32 6.88
N THR A 494 4.29 -16.11 7.59
CA THR A 494 3.90 -17.45 8.06
C THR A 494 2.74 -17.39 9.07
N PHE A 495 2.82 -16.50 10.06
CA PHE A 495 1.74 -16.31 11.04
C PHE A 495 0.47 -15.79 10.39
N ALA A 496 0.58 -14.81 9.49
CA ALA A 496 -0.54 -14.27 8.72
C ALA A 496 -1.22 -15.35 7.88
N ALA A 497 -0.44 -16.21 7.22
CA ALA A 497 -0.98 -17.36 6.48
C ALA A 497 -1.75 -18.33 7.37
N GLY A 498 -1.23 -18.63 8.56
CA GLY A 498 -1.91 -19.46 9.57
C GLY A 498 -3.23 -18.83 10.05
N LEU A 499 -3.23 -17.52 10.28
CA LEU A 499 -4.41 -16.76 10.71
C LEU A 499 -5.49 -16.73 9.63
N VAL A 500 -5.14 -16.39 8.38
CA VAL A 500 -6.07 -16.39 7.24
C VAL A 500 -6.63 -17.79 7.01
N PHE A 501 -5.77 -18.81 7.08
CA PHE A 501 -6.20 -20.20 7.00
C PHE A 501 -7.21 -20.56 8.11
N GLY A 502 -6.92 -20.17 9.35
CA GLY A 502 -7.80 -20.36 10.51
C GLY A 502 -9.18 -19.71 10.31
N LEU A 503 -9.21 -18.46 9.84
CA LEU A 503 -10.44 -17.73 9.53
C LEU A 503 -11.25 -18.42 8.43
N VAL A 504 -10.61 -18.85 7.33
CA VAL A 504 -11.28 -19.59 6.24
C VAL A 504 -11.85 -20.92 6.75
N ALA A 505 -11.11 -21.64 7.58
CA ALA A 505 -11.57 -22.89 8.18
C ALA A 505 -12.77 -22.67 9.12
N ALA A 506 -12.73 -21.63 9.96
CA ALA A 506 -13.77 -21.25 10.90
C ALA A 506 -15.05 -20.79 10.19
N ALA A 507 -14.96 -19.87 9.22
CA ALA A 507 -16.11 -19.40 8.42
C ALA A 507 -16.82 -20.58 7.73
N ARG A 508 -16.04 -21.52 7.16
CA ARG A 508 -16.60 -22.73 6.55
C ARG A 508 -17.21 -23.70 7.56
N ALA A 509 -16.73 -23.75 8.81
CA ALA A 509 -17.32 -24.54 9.87
C ALA A 509 -18.65 -23.94 10.35
N VAL A 510 -18.70 -22.62 10.53
CA VAL A 510 -19.92 -21.87 10.88
C VAL A 510 -20.98 -22.04 9.80
N ALA A 511 -20.63 -21.84 8.53
CA ALA A 511 -21.55 -22.03 7.40
C ALA A 511 -22.17 -23.44 7.39
N ARG A 512 -21.39 -24.48 7.71
CA ARG A 512 -21.92 -25.85 7.86
C ARG A 512 -22.85 -26.01 9.04
N ARG A 513 -22.51 -25.44 10.19
CA ARG A 513 -23.36 -25.50 11.40
C ARG A 513 -24.71 -24.87 11.12
N LEU A 514 -24.73 -23.75 10.40
CA LEU A 514 -25.96 -23.08 9.96
C LEU A 514 -26.74 -23.92 8.95
N VAL A 515 -26.08 -24.51 7.94
CA VAL A 515 -26.75 -25.41 6.97
C VAL A 515 -27.29 -26.68 7.63
N ARG A 516 -26.56 -27.27 8.60
CA ARG A 516 -27.04 -28.43 9.37
C ARG A 516 -28.21 -28.08 10.28
N ARG A 517 -28.19 -26.92 10.95
CA ARG A 517 -29.33 -26.43 11.75
C ARG A 517 -30.57 -26.13 10.92
N ARG A 518 -30.40 -25.81 9.63
CA ARG A 518 -31.50 -25.59 8.67
C ARG A 518 -31.96 -26.86 7.96
N ARG A 519 -31.32 -28.02 8.18
CA ARG A 519 -31.87 -29.30 7.74
C ARG A 519 -32.84 -29.78 8.82
N PRO A 520 -34.16 -29.78 8.58
CA PRO A 520 -35.08 -30.47 9.47
C PRO A 520 -34.67 -31.95 9.53
N GLU A 521 -34.69 -32.49 10.74
CA GLU A 521 -34.45 -33.88 11.05
C GLU A 521 -35.34 -34.74 10.15
N ALA A 522 -34.75 -35.69 9.42
CA ALA A 522 -35.53 -36.62 8.61
C ALA A 522 -36.44 -37.43 9.56
N PRO A 523 -37.77 -37.39 9.41
CA PRO A 523 -38.64 -38.21 10.25
C PRO A 523 -38.36 -39.67 9.92
N GLY A 524 -38.07 -40.45 10.97
CA GLY A 524 -38.10 -41.90 10.91
C GLY A 524 -39.44 -42.38 10.40
N ALA A 525 -39.41 -43.51 9.68
CA ALA A 525 -40.58 -44.19 9.18
C ALA A 525 -41.59 -44.47 10.32
N GLY A 526 -42.84 -44.03 10.13
CA GLY A 526 -43.99 -44.46 10.92
C GLY A 526 -44.71 -43.34 11.68
N GLY A 527 -45.79 -42.82 11.09
CA GLY A 527 -46.74 -41.94 11.78
C GLY A 527 -47.36 -40.90 10.85
N ALA A 528 -48.66 -41.00 10.61
CA ALA A 528 -49.41 -40.08 9.76
C ALA A 528 -49.38 -38.65 10.33
N VAL A 529 -48.53 -37.79 9.76
CA VAL A 529 -48.54 -36.34 9.98
C VAL A 529 -49.27 -35.70 8.80
N ALA A 530 -50.25 -34.85 9.12
CA ALA A 530 -51.02 -34.08 8.15
C ALA A 530 -50.13 -33.19 7.23
N PRO A 531 -50.57 -32.90 6.00
CA PRO A 531 -49.68 -32.50 4.90
C PRO A 531 -49.12 -31.07 5.02
N ALA A 532 -47.83 -30.93 4.68
CA ALA A 532 -47.02 -29.72 4.83
C ALA A 532 -47.37 -28.53 3.91
N ALA A 533 -48.49 -28.55 3.18
CA ALA A 533 -48.83 -27.50 2.22
C ALA A 533 -49.91 -26.55 2.81
N PRO A 534 -49.69 -25.23 2.78
CA PRO A 534 -50.66 -24.26 3.28
C PRO A 534 -51.88 -24.17 2.36
N ASP A 535 -53.02 -23.77 2.93
CA ASP A 535 -54.28 -23.52 2.21
C ASP A 535 -54.28 -22.19 1.44
N ARG A 536 -53.42 -21.25 1.85
CA ARG A 536 -53.19 -19.96 1.18
C ARG A 536 -51.69 -19.74 0.95
N PRO A 537 -51.08 -20.45 -0.02
CA PRO A 537 -49.65 -20.33 -0.27
C PRO A 537 -49.27 -18.93 -0.80
N THR A 538 -48.14 -18.41 -0.35
CA THR A 538 -47.55 -17.19 -0.94
C THR A 538 -46.88 -17.52 -2.29
N LEU A 539 -46.75 -16.51 -3.16
CA LEU A 539 -46.06 -16.69 -4.45
C LEU A 539 -44.61 -17.20 -4.28
N SER A 540 -43.89 -16.68 -3.29
CA SER A 540 -42.52 -17.11 -2.98
C SER A 540 -42.46 -18.56 -2.49
N TRP A 541 -43.46 -19.02 -1.73
CA TRP A 541 -43.57 -20.42 -1.33
C TRP A 541 -43.84 -21.32 -2.55
N LEU A 542 -44.74 -20.90 -3.45
CA LEU A 542 -45.05 -21.64 -4.68
C LEU A 542 -43.82 -21.77 -5.58
N ARG A 543 -43.08 -20.68 -5.83
CA ARG A 543 -41.85 -20.73 -6.66
C ARG A 543 -40.79 -21.66 -6.09
N ARG A 544 -40.53 -21.56 -4.78
CA ARG A 544 -39.55 -22.43 -4.12
C ARG A 544 -39.98 -23.90 -4.17
N THR A 545 -41.26 -24.16 -3.92
CA THR A 545 -41.82 -25.52 -3.88
C THR A 545 -41.89 -26.14 -5.26
N ALA A 546 -42.28 -25.37 -6.29
CA ALA A 546 -42.28 -25.82 -7.69
C ALA A 546 -40.88 -26.25 -8.13
N ARG A 547 -39.86 -25.41 -7.87
CA ARG A 547 -38.46 -25.76 -8.17
C ARG A 547 -38.03 -27.04 -7.46
N GLN A 548 -38.27 -27.11 -6.15
CA GLN A 548 -37.89 -28.26 -5.35
C GLN A 548 -38.58 -29.56 -5.80
N ASP A 549 -39.88 -29.51 -6.13
CA ASP A 549 -40.63 -30.69 -6.54
C ASP A 549 -40.31 -31.12 -7.98
N LEU A 550 -39.99 -30.20 -8.88
CA LEU A 550 -39.47 -30.49 -10.22
C LEU A 550 -38.09 -31.12 -10.16
N ASP A 551 -37.14 -30.52 -9.43
CA ASP A 551 -35.81 -31.09 -9.21
C ASP A 551 -35.91 -32.52 -8.64
N ALA A 552 -36.86 -32.74 -7.72
CA ALA A 552 -37.13 -34.05 -7.14
C ALA A 552 -37.77 -35.04 -8.13
N LEU A 553 -38.62 -34.58 -9.07
CA LEU A 553 -39.16 -35.42 -10.13
C LEU A 553 -38.07 -35.82 -11.12
N THR A 554 -37.24 -34.87 -11.57
CA THR A 554 -36.10 -35.13 -12.46
C THR A 554 -35.14 -36.13 -11.82
N ALA A 555 -34.76 -35.92 -10.56
CA ALA A 555 -33.91 -36.84 -9.82
C ALA A 555 -34.56 -38.23 -9.65
N ALA A 556 -35.88 -38.31 -9.45
CA ALA A 556 -36.60 -39.58 -9.37
C ALA A 556 -36.65 -40.32 -10.71
N LEU A 557 -36.80 -39.60 -11.82
CA LEU A 557 -36.72 -40.16 -13.18
C LEU A 557 -35.32 -40.70 -13.48
N GLU A 558 -34.26 -39.99 -13.08
CA GLU A 558 -32.87 -40.44 -13.23
C GLU A 558 -32.53 -41.63 -12.34
N ALA A 559 -33.03 -41.66 -11.11
CA ALA A 559 -32.72 -42.70 -10.13
C ALA A 559 -33.54 -43.99 -10.34
N ALA A 560 -34.67 -43.93 -11.03
CA ALA A 560 -35.54 -45.09 -11.22
C ALA A 560 -34.90 -46.10 -12.21
N ALA A 561 -34.37 -47.21 -11.66
CA ALA A 561 -33.90 -48.33 -12.46
C ALA A 561 -35.09 -49.06 -13.10
N ALA A 562 -35.38 -48.76 -14.37
CA ALA A 562 -36.40 -49.41 -15.22
C ALA A 562 -37.84 -49.44 -14.63
N PRO A 563 -38.49 -48.29 -14.39
CA PRO A 563 -39.90 -48.26 -14.00
C PRO A 563 -40.79 -48.85 -15.11
N PRO A 564 -42.00 -49.37 -14.78
CA PRO A 564 -42.97 -49.80 -15.78
C PRO A 564 -43.19 -48.71 -16.83
N GLU A 565 -43.28 -49.10 -18.11
CA GLU A 565 -43.29 -48.14 -19.21
C GLU A 565 -44.43 -47.11 -19.10
N GLU A 566 -45.61 -47.54 -18.63
CA GLU A 566 -46.75 -46.65 -18.37
C GLU A 566 -46.46 -45.62 -17.26
N ALA A 567 -45.79 -46.04 -16.18
CA ALA A 567 -45.41 -45.17 -15.07
C ALA A 567 -44.36 -44.13 -15.52
N ARG A 568 -43.39 -44.58 -16.33
CA ARG A 568 -42.38 -43.71 -16.94
C ARG A 568 -43.01 -42.68 -17.87
N ARG A 569 -43.90 -43.11 -18.77
CA ARG A 569 -44.61 -42.22 -19.70
C ARG A 569 -45.40 -41.15 -18.95
N ARG A 570 -46.20 -41.56 -17.96
CA ARG A 570 -47.01 -40.63 -17.14
C ARG A 570 -46.14 -39.63 -16.37
N ALA A 571 -45.00 -40.06 -15.82
CA ALA A 571 -44.08 -39.17 -15.12
C ALA A 571 -43.41 -38.15 -16.05
N TRP A 572 -43.07 -38.56 -17.28
CA TRP A 572 -42.58 -37.64 -18.33
C TRP A 572 -43.64 -36.66 -18.78
N GLU A 573 -44.88 -37.10 -19.03
CA GLU A 573 -46.00 -36.21 -19.38
C GLU A 573 -46.28 -35.19 -18.28
N CYS A 574 -46.15 -35.58 -17.00
CA CYS A 574 -46.25 -34.65 -15.88
C CYS A 574 -45.11 -33.64 -15.84
N LEU A 575 -43.87 -34.06 -16.14
CA LEU A 575 -42.71 -33.17 -16.17
C LEU A 575 -42.83 -32.16 -17.32
N ASP A 576 -43.18 -32.64 -18.51
CA ASP A 576 -43.38 -31.83 -19.71
C ASP A 576 -44.50 -30.81 -19.53
N ALA A 577 -45.68 -31.24 -19.05
CA ALA A 577 -46.78 -30.33 -18.75
C ALA A 577 -46.43 -29.32 -17.63
N ALA A 578 -45.64 -29.72 -16.64
CA ALA A 578 -45.19 -28.80 -15.60
C ALA A 578 -44.19 -27.77 -16.13
N ALA A 579 -43.30 -28.15 -17.05
CA ALA A 579 -42.38 -27.24 -17.72
C ALA A 579 -43.14 -26.21 -18.57
N LEU A 580 -44.12 -26.63 -19.38
CA LEU A 580 -44.98 -25.72 -20.16
C LEU A 580 -45.66 -24.62 -19.31
N LEU A 581 -45.95 -24.91 -18.05
CA LEU A 581 -46.63 -23.96 -17.15
C LEU A 581 -45.71 -22.90 -16.55
N ILE A 582 -44.41 -23.14 -16.46
CA ILE A 582 -43.49 -22.31 -15.66
C ILE A 582 -42.12 -22.05 -16.27
N ASP A 583 -41.76 -22.71 -17.38
CA ASP A 583 -40.49 -22.61 -18.12
C ASP A 583 -40.81 -22.58 -19.62
N GLY A 584 -41.56 -21.55 -20.03
CA GLY A 584 -41.97 -21.34 -21.42
C GLY A 584 -40.78 -21.03 -22.34
N ASP A 585 -39.72 -20.43 -21.80
CA ASP A 585 -38.48 -20.14 -22.52
C ASP A 585 -37.56 -21.38 -22.66
N SER A 586 -37.89 -22.50 -21.99
CA SER A 586 -37.14 -23.76 -22.01
C SER A 586 -35.67 -23.61 -21.58
N ASP A 587 -35.38 -22.69 -20.66
CA ASP A 587 -34.02 -22.39 -20.17
C ASP A 587 -33.68 -23.12 -18.86
N GLY A 588 -34.61 -23.93 -18.35
CA GLY A 588 -34.48 -24.66 -17.09
C GLY A 588 -34.71 -23.79 -15.85
N ARG A 589 -35.30 -22.60 -16.01
CA ARG A 589 -35.64 -21.68 -14.92
C ARG A 589 -37.14 -21.41 -14.91
N ILE A 590 -37.61 -20.97 -13.75
CA ILE A 590 -39.01 -20.57 -13.59
C ILE A 590 -39.15 -19.14 -14.10
N ASP A 591 -40.03 -18.93 -15.08
CA ASP A 591 -40.29 -17.63 -15.70
C ASP A 591 -40.75 -16.59 -14.67
N ALA A 592 -40.35 -15.34 -14.91
CA ALA A 592 -40.62 -14.24 -13.99
C ALA A 592 -42.12 -13.91 -13.88
N ASP A 593 -42.90 -14.21 -14.91
CA ASP A 593 -44.33 -13.99 -15.04
C ASP A 593 -45.19 -15.21 -14.66
N ALA A 594 -44.58 -16.36 -14.31
CA ALA A 594 -45.28 -17.54 -13.84
C ALA A 594 -46.19 -17.23 -12.63
N GLY A 595 -47.50 -17.27 -12.88
CA GLY A 595 -48.54 -16.88 -11.93
C GLY A 595 -48.84 -17.94 -10.86
N PRO A 596 -49.59 -17.60 -9.79
CA PRO A 596 -49.92 -18.52 -8.70
C PRO A 596 -50.62 -19.81 -9.15
N VAL A 597 -51.48 -19.73 -10.17
CA VAL A 597 -52.22 -20.89 -10.72
C VAL A 597 -51.27 -21.84 -11.45
N GLY A 598 -50.42 -21.30 -12.34
CA GLY A 598 -49.42 -22.09 -13.07
C GLY A 598 -48.43 -22.79 -12.15
N LEU A 599 -47.89 -22.05 -11.16
CA LEU A 599 -46.98 -22.62 -10.17
C LEU A 599 -47.62 -23.70 -9.30
N ALA A 600 -48.86 -23.50 -8.87
CA ALA A 600 -49.58 -24.51 -8.09
C ALA A 600 -49.85 -25.77 -8.95
N CYS A 601 -50.23 -25.59 -10.22
CA CYS A 601 -50.44 -26.69 -11.16
C CYS A 601 -49.15 -27.47 -11.42
N ALA A 602 -48.02 -26.79 -11.63
CA ALA A 602 -46.71 -27.42 -11.78
C ALA A 602 -46.29 -28.23 -10.54
N VAL A 603 -46.53 -27.73 -9.32
CA VAL A 603 -46.31 -28.50 -8.08
C VAL A 603 -47.16 -29.77 -8.03
N VAL A 604 -48.43 -29.67 -8.42
CA VAL A 604 -49.37 -30.81 -8.44
C VAL A 604 -48.88 -31.87 -9.43
N LEU A 605 -48.53 -31.47 -10.65
CA LEU A 605 -48.00 -32.34 -11.69
C LEU A 605 -46.67 -32.99 -11.28
N ALA A 606 -45.74 -32.23 -10.71
CA ALA A 606 -44.46 -32.75 -10.24
C ALA A 606 -44.65 -33.83 -9.15
N ARG A 607 -45.56 -33.61 -8.20
CA ARG A 607 -45.91 -34.59 -7.15
C ARG A 607 -46.63 -35.81 -7.72
N ALA A 608 -47.53 -35.61 -8.67
CA ALA A 608 -48.24 -36.70 -9.34
C ALA A 608 -47.28 -37.58 -10.14
N GLY A 609 -46.37 -36.98 -10.92
CA GLY A 609 -45.32 -37.69 -11.68
C GLY A 609 -44.41 -38.51 -10.77
N ARG A 610 -43.97 -37.95 -9.63
CA ARG A 610 -43.19 -38.71 -8.64
C ARG A 610 -43.97 -39.87 -8.05
N THR A 611 -45.26 -39.65 -7.78
CA THR A 611 -46.13 -40.72 -7.28
C THR A 611 -46.33 -41.79 -8.34
N ALA A 612 -46.40 -41.45 -9.63
CA ALA A 612 -46.55 -42.41 -10.71
C ALA A 612 -45.36 -43.37 -10.79
N LEU A 613 -44.14 -42.91 -10.48
CA LEU A 613 -42.93 -43.75 -10.47
C LEU A 613 -42.90 -44.77 -9.32
N GLY A 614 -43.45 -44.43 -8.15
CA GLY A 614 -43.47 -45.31 -6.98
C GLY A 614 -44.75 -46.14 -6.82
N GLU A 615 -45.90 -45.55 -7.10
CA GLU A 615 -47.23 -46.10 -6.85
C GLU A 615 -48.22 -45.70 -7.97
N PRO A 616 -48.12 -46.34 -9.16
CA PRO A 616 -48.83 -45.92 -10.38
C PRO A 616 -50.35 -45.81 -10.23
N ALA A 617 -50.97 -46.69 -9.43
CA ALA A 617 -52.41 -46.70 -9.21
C ALA A 617 -52.91 -45.48 -8.39
N ALA A 618 -52.06 -44.92 -7.52
CA ALA A 618 -52.40 -43.77 -6.67
C ALA A 618 -52.24 -42.42 -7.40
N ALA A 619 -51.45 -42.37 -8.46
CA ALA A 619 -51.17 -41.14 -9.21
C ALA A 619 -52.34 -40.64 -10.09
N ARG A 620 -53.45 -41.39 -10.17
CA ARG A 620 -54.58 -41.06 -11.05
C ARG A 620 -55.36 -39.83 -10.62
N HIS A 621 -55.46 -39.58 -9.32
CA HIS A 621 -56.18 -38.45 -8.74
C HIS A 621 -55.36 -37.79 -7.64
N VAL A 622 -55.59 -36.50 -7.42
CA VAL A 622 -55.00 -35.75 -6.31
C VAL A 622 -56.07 -35.35 -5.29
N CYS A 623 -55.63 -34.90 -4.12
CA CYS A 623 -56.54 -34.49 -3.07
C CYS A 623 -57.45 -33.33 -3.54
N HIS A 624 -58.76 -33.58 -3.58
CA HIS A 624 -59.77 -32.60 -4.00
C HIS A 624 -59.79 -31.35 -3.12
N ARG A 625 -59.47 -31.46 -1.83
CA ARG A 625 -59.47 -30.30 -0.92
C ARG A 625 -58.29 -29.37 -1.20
N ASN A 626 -57.10 -29.92 -1.22
CA ASN A 626 -55.90 -29.18 -1.56
C ASN A 626 -55.03 -30.06 -2.46
N PRO A 627 -55.04 -29.82 -3.78
CA PRO A 627 -54.23 -30.57 -4.73
C PRO A 627 -52.74 -30.60 -4.38
N LEU A 628 -52.25 -29.58 -3.67
CA LEU A 628 -50.86 -29.55 -3.18
C LEU A 628 -50.58 -30.65 -2.16
N HIS A 629 -51.57 -31.29 -1.53
CA HIS A 629 -51.32 -32.45 -0.67
C HIS A 629 -50.82 -33.68 -1.44
N GLY A 630 -50.92 -33.69 -2.78
CA GLY A 630 -50.50 -34.79 -3.63
C GLY A 630 -51.59 -35.84 -3.84
N ALA A 631 -51.17 -37.07 -4.15
CA ALA A 631 -52.03 -38.15 -4.60
C ALA A 631 -53.17 -38.49 -3.61
N ALA A 632 -54.37 -38.67 -4.15
CA ALA A 632 -55.52 -39.17 -3.41
C ALA A 632 -55.39 -40.68 -3.24
N ARG A 633 -55.64 -41.16 -2.02
CA ARG A 633 -55.50 -42.58 -1.69
C ARG A 633 -56.84 -43.29 -1.56
N ARG A 634 -57.90 -42.56 -1.22
CA ARG A 634 -59.28 -43.07 -1.11
C ARG A 634 -60.29 -41.97 -1.47
N ARG A 635 -61.54 -42.35 -1.68
CA ARG A 635 -62.64 -41.41 -1.85
C ARG A 635 -63.35 -41.16 -0.51
N ALA A 636 -63.73 -39.92 -0.25
CA ALA A 636 -64.54 -39.53 0.89
C ALA A 636 -65.83 -38.88 0.41
N THR A 637 -66.94 -39.23 1.06
CA THR A 637 -68.25 -38.62 0.80
C THR A 637 -68.26 -37.22 1.39
N ALA A 638 -68.31 -36.20 0.54
CA ALA A 638 -68.36 -34.81 0.95
C ALA A 638 -69.67 -34.18 0.48
N ARG A 639 -70.31 -33.41 1.36
CA ARG A 639 -71.42 -32.54 0.96
C ARG A 639 -70.84 -31.22 0.42
N PRO A 640 -71.21 -30.78 -0.79
CA PRO A 640 -70.80 -29.47 -1.31
C PRO A 640 -71.20 -28.36 -0.35
N ALA A 641 -70.41 -27.27 -0.30
CA ALA A 641 -70.76 -26.09 0.50
C ALA A 641 -72.09 -25.46 0.07
N ASP A 642 -72.49 -25.70 -1.19
CA ASP A 642 -73.66 -25.11 -1.84
C ASP A 642 -74.95 -25.95 -1.66
N GLY A 643 -74.98 -26.88 -0.70
CA GLY A 643 -76.20 -27.61 -0.30
C GLY A 643 -76.62 -28.80 -1.17
N GLY A 644 -75.91 -29.08 -2.27
CA GLY A 644 -76.20 -30.18 -3.21
C GLY A 644 -76.03 -31.61 -2.63
N PRO A 645 -76.37 -32.66 -3.41
CA PRO A 645 -76.23 -34.05 -2.99
C PRO A 645 -74.76 -34.40 -2.71
N ALA A 646 -74.53 -35.28 -1.74
CA ALA A 646 -73.18 -35.66 -1.33
C ALA A 646 -72.45 -36.38 -2.48
N ARG A 647 -71.23 -35.92 -2.81
CA ARG A 647 -70.40 -36.49 -3.89
C ARG A 647 -69.21 -37.25 -3.29
N SER A 648 -68.81 -38.34 -3.93
CA SER A 648 -67.64 -39.15 -3.55
C SER A 648 -66.37 -38.58 -4.19
N LEU A 649 -65.59 -37.83 -3.41
CA LEU A 649 -64.44 -37.05 -3.90
C LEU A 649 -63.11 -37.68 -3.50
N PRO A 650 -62.09 -37.69 -4.39
CA PRO A 650 -60.77 -38.22 -4.07
C PRO A 650 -60.05 -37.33 -3.04
N VAL A 651 -59.58 -37.90 -1.93
CA VAL A 651 -58.84 -37.16 -0.89
C VAL A 651 -57.57 -37.89 -0.47
N CYS A 652 -56.57 -37.16 0.01
CA CYS A 652 -55.40 -37.78 0.63
C CYS A 652 -55.76 -38.40 1.99
N GLU A 653 -54.87 -39.28 2.49
CA GLU A 653 -55.10 -40.02 3.75
C GLU A 653 -55.36 -39.10 4.95
N ALA A 654 -54.67 -37.96 5.02
CA ALA A 654 -54.90 -36.97 6.07
C ALA A 654 -56.27 -36.28 5.96
N CYS A 655 -56.67 -35.88 4.74
CA CYS A 655 -57.96 -35.24 4.50
C CYS A 655 -59.15 -36.19 4.66
N ARG A 656 -58.91 -37.51 4.66
CA ARG A 656 -59.90 -38.54 5.02
C ARG A 656 -60.21 -38.50 6.51
N VAL A 657 -59.19 -38.36 7.35
CA VAL A 657 -59.32 -38.38 8.82
C VAL A 657 -59.85 -37.05 9.35
N ALA A 658 -59.32 -35.93 8.82
CA ALA A 658 -59.76 -34.60 9.16
C ALA A 658 -59.93 -33.76 7.89
N PHE A 659 -61.16 -33.34 7.59
CA PHE A 659 -61.43 -32.51 6.42
C PHE A 659 -60.68 -31.18 6.51
N GLY A 660 -59.64 -31.04 5.68
CA GLY A 660 -58.81 -29.84 5.62
C GLY A 660 -59.46 -28.69 4.83
N PRO A 661 -58.95 -27.47 4.98
CA PRO A 661 -59.38 -26.31 4.19
C PRO A 661 -59.14 -26.53 2.69
N VAL A 662 -59.97 -25.87 1.87
CA VAL A 662 -59.81 -25.89 0.41
C VAL A 662 -58.66 -24.97 0.00
N LEU A 663 -57.82 -25.41 -0.95
CA LEU A 663 -56.76 -24.56 -1.51
C LEU A 663 -57.36 -23.30 -2.11
N ARG A 664 -56.84 -22.15 -1.68
CA ARG A 664 -57.18 -20.84 -2.24
C ARG A 664 -55.93 -20.20 -2.81
N LEU A 665 -56.03 -19.68 -4.03
CA LEU A 665 -54.97 -18.94 -4.68
C LEU A 665 -55.43 -17.51 -4.96
N ARG A 666 -54.48 -16.60 -5.14
CA ARG A 666 -54.80 -15.23 -5.56
C ARG A 666 -55.29 -15.26 -7.00
N SER A 667 -56.46 -14.67 -7.25
CA SER A 667 -56.96 -14.48 -8.61
C SER A 667 -56.12 -13.43 -9.35
N SER A 668 -55.65 -13.77 -10.55
CA SER A 668 -54.95 -12.85 -11.45
C SER A 668 -55.94 -11.98 -12.24
N GLY A 669 -56.77 -11.20 -11.54
CA GLY A 669 -57.59 -10.17 -12.17
C GLY A 669 -56.75 -8.93 -12.48
N SER A 670 -57.01 -8.27 -13.62
CA SER A 670 -56.35 -7.04 -14.06
C SER A 670 -56.54 -5.89 -13.05
N GLY A 671 -55.58 -5.70 -12.16
CA GLY A 671 -55.57 -4.64 -11.15
C GLY A 671 -55.18 -5.18 -9.78
N GLY A 672 -53.94 -4.94 -9.38
CA GLY A 672 -53.29 -5.57 -8.23
C GLY A 672 -53.99 -5.40 -6.89
N ARG A 673 -54.87 -6.35 -6.55
CA ARG A 673 -55.15 -6.95 -5.21
C ARG A 673 -56.27 -8.00 -5.33
N GLY A 674 -56.06 -9.02 -6.16
CA GLY A 674 -56.98 -10.15 -6.24
C GLY A 674 -57.08 -10.90 -4.90
N GLY A 675 -58.31 -11.11 -4.42
CA GLY A 675 -58.59 -11.91 -3.22
C GLY A 675 -58.22 -13.38 -3.40
N TYR A 676 -58.08 -14.10 -2.28
CA TYR A 676 -57.91 -15.56 -2.29
C TYR A 676 -59.24 -16.25 -2.61
N VAL A 677 -59.33 -16.89 -3.76
CA VAL A 677 -60.51 -17.66 -4.19
C VAL A 677 -60.18 -19.16 -4.25
N PRO A 678 -61.16 -20.06 -4.03
CA PRO A 678 -60.94 -21.50 -4.16
C PRO A 678 -60.34 -21.87 -5.52
N TYR A 679 -59.43 -22.84 -5.55
CA TYR A 679 -58.75 -23.21 -6.80
C TYR A 679 -59.72 -23.68 -7.89
N ALA A 680 -60.84 -24.29 -7.50
CA ALA A 680 -61.87 -24.77 -8.42
C ALA A 680 -62.65 -23.65 -9.14
N THR A 681 -62.56 -22.40 -8.67
CA THR A 681 -63.24 -21.25 -9.29
C THR A 681 -62.29 -20.38 -10.11
N LEU A 682 -61.03 -20.79 -10.29
CA LEU A 682 -60.02 -20.05 -11.05
C LEU A 682 -60.10 -20.42 -12.54
N PRO A 683 -59.68 -19.53 -13.45
CA PRO A 683 -59.51 -19.92 -14.85
C PRO A 683 -58.32 -20.87 -15.02
N GLY A 684 -58.38 -21.73 -16.04
CA GLY A 684 -57.28 -22.60 -16.44
C GLY A 684 -57.36 -24.04 -15.91
N PRO A 685 -56.39 -24.90 -16.31
CA PRO A 685 -56.48 -26.35 -16.17
C PRO A 685 -56.54 -26.83 -14.71
N LEU A 686 -55.99 -26.07 -13.77
CA LEU A 686 -56.02 -26.42 -12.34
C LEU A 686 -57.46 -26.53 -11.79
N ALA A 687 -58.40 -25.75 -12.32
CA ALA A 687 -59.78 -25.75 -11.83
C ALA A 687 -60.53 -27.05 -12.16
N ALA A 688 -60.15 -27.74 -13.25
CA ALA A 688 -60.74 -29.02 -13.65
C ALA A 688 -60.59 -30.10 -12.57
N LEU A 689 -59.54 -30.03 -11.74
CA LEU A 689 -59.38 -30.91 -10.58
C LEU A 689 -60.53 -30.78 -9.55
N GLY A 690 -61.18 -29.61 -9.50
CA GLY A 690 -62.34 -29.34 -8.67
C GLY A 690 -63.56 -30.18 -9.05
N ASP A 691 -63.66 -30.56 -10.33
CA ASP A 691 -64.70 -31.43 -10.88
C ASP A 691 -64.35 -32.92 -10.78
N GLY A 692 -63.17 -33.24 -10.21
CA GLY A 692 -62.71 -34.62 -10.00
C GLY A 692 -61.95 -35.20 -11.19
N VAL A 693 -61.49 -34.34 -12.11
CA VAL A 693 -60.66 -34.73 -13.26
C VAL A 693 -59.36 -35.41 -12.80
N GLY A 694 -58.91 -36.41 -13.55
CA GLY A 694 -57.67 -37.16 -13.28
C GLY A 694 -56.43 -36.47 -13.84
N ILE A 695 -55.25 -36.91 -13.40
CA ILE A 695 -53.97 -36.32 -13.81
C ILE A 695 -53.71 -36.46 -15.31
N ASP A 696 -54.11 -37.58 -15.93
CA ASP A 696 -53.94 -37.80 -17.39
C ASP A 696 -54.78 -36.83 -18.24
N GLN A 697 -55.91 -36.34 -17.72
CA GLN A 697 -56.69 -35.29 -18.38
C GLN A 697 -56.13 -33.91 -18.06
N LEU A 698 -55.64 -33.68 -16.84
CA LEU A 698 -54.97 -32.41 -16.49
C LEU A 698 -53.74 -32.15 -17.38
N THR A 699 -52.91 -33.15 -17.65
CA THR A 699 -51.76 -33.00 -18.56
C THR A 699 -52.20 -32.66 -19.99
N ARG A 700 -53.31 -33.25 -20.47
CA ARG A 700 -53.92 -32.91 -21.76
C ARG A 700 -54.47 -31.49 -21.78
N ASP A 701 -55.23 -31.10 -20.77
CA ASP A 701 -55.81 -29.75 -20.66
C ASP A 701 -54.72 -28.68 -20.61
N VAL A 702 -53.59 -28.96 -19.95
CA VAL A 702 -52.41 -28.06 -19.96
C VAL A 702 -51.84 -27.94 -21.37
N ARG A 703 -51.61 -29.06 -22.07
CA ARG A 703 -51.09 -29.02 -23.45
C ARG A 703 -52.02 -28.28 -24.40
N GLU A 704 -53.32 -28.55 -24.34
CA GLU A 704 -54.34 -27.85 -25.13
C GLU A 704 -54.41 -26.35 -24.80
N TYR A 705 -54.29 -25.98 -23.52
CA TYR A 705 -54.25 -24.58 -23.08
C TYR A 705 -53.08 -23.80 -23.71
N PHE A 706 -51.95 -24.47 -23.97
CA PHE A 706 -50.78 -23.90 -24.64
C PHE A 706 -50.70 -24.23 -26.15
N GLY A 707 -51.74 -24.81 -26.75
CA GLY A 707 -51.80 -25.11 -28.19
C GLY A 707 -50.90 -26.26 -28.66
N VAL A 708 -50.50 -27.15 -27.75
CA VAL A 708 -49.68 -28.34 -28.03
C VAL A 708 -50.60 -29.56 -28.16
N HIS A 709 -50.56 -30.28 -29.28
CA HIS A 709 -51.39 -31.46 -29.57
C HIS A 709 -50.61 -32.77 -29.52
#